data_AF-A0A9D9T3C6-F1
#
_entry.id   AF-A0A9D9T3C6-F1
#
_cell.length_a   1.000
_cell.length_b   1.000
_cell.length_c   1.000
_cell.angle_alpha   90.00
_cell.angle_beta   90.00
_cell.angle_gamma   90.00
#
_symmetry.space_group_name_H-M   'P 1'
#
loop_
_entity.id
_entity.type
_entity.pdbx_description
1 polymer ?
#
loop_
_entity_poly.entity_id
_entity_poly.type
_entity_poly.pdbx_seq_one_letter_code
_entity_poly.pdbx_strand_id
1 'polypeptide(L)'
;MNEPIIELRNEPRNETRSFLQRVVRLSVTHRFACLLFLFVVSLCAALGLQYLTVDVGSARLVPADDPARQAHLRVTREFGSDHRSYIFIRDAKLWTAVKLQALERLHGELERLPFIERIDDVFSATVVRRVDGHLHAVPLLGLAPVDDIGAEHQRTEVLADPIAIHNLISENGQAIAIGISIKEGDSETSSLAAYAAVEKVLAPVRGQFDSVTQLGTPRIEAEIRAGLLSDARLLVPASTLLVALTFFIFFRSFFAALMPLIVASVSLLWTFGLMGWVGIPISILSGMLPTITIVIGATEVMRMVAGYYRGLEFNSATIDTAQRLAQIRERATNSMLFTLGAPAILTILTTSLGFASNAFAGLAMIRDFGAAAAFAIIANGIVTVLLVPVLYTTYGPTRASPHAFAGAAGLPNIAARALGVMRNRFTLVTLALAIGLIFVFVQQAANLHVTNEPLTFFRSDRAVVEASAQMQEEIAGAKLFYVTLESNSEGAFRDPANLQRLAEIQAFITKQQIFDRSLSLADVIAQASMEANGGQRDAYKVPPTREQVSRFLLLHSPRNLSIYVSHDFRRANIIVRHNVRDSSTLNHHIEELREVVAHHAGSDMTTSIVGENLMINAVADRLVKGQALAFSLLLVVVFLVMSLMFTSIKGGIIALVPSVIPILMILGVMRILHIPLNAGTVMVVVVAIGIAIDGTVHLFSRYSELCRNATNYDEAVIETVKDEAAPVIAVGLSLALGFGVLLLSDFTPIAQFGALAAVTMLFSIFTNLLITPLVMSRIRLVGLYEILAMSKQRAALEHSPLFHGMNGYQIRKTILISELHEHGDGDKLIEQGTIGRSMYLVVSGKLEVVRRDGDAERVIATIGPGDVFGEIGFVRPTQRTAEVRAVGAGSVLRFDHDRLEKDLVFFPHIMAKLNFNISGILGQRLAEWVEAQPPVAPN
;
A
#
# COMPACT_ATOMS: atom_id res chain seq x y z
N MET A 1 -28.88 -43.92 -25.71
CA MET A 1 -28.48 -42.67 -26.40
C MET A 1 -27.08 -42.37 -25.91
N ASN A 2 -26.09 -42.61 -26.76
CA ASN A 2 -24.67 -42.54 -26.42
C ASN A 2 -24.25 -41.07 -26.32
N GLU A 3 -23.91 -40.61 -25.13
CA GLU A 3 -23.15 -39.38 -24.92
C GLU A 3 -21.70 -39.59 -25.38
N PRO A 4 -21.05 -38.60 -26.02
CA PRO A 4 -19.66 -38.73 -26.44
C PRO A 4 -18.77 -38.63 -25.21
N ILE A 5 -18.06 -39.72 -24.93
CA ILE A 5 -16.93 -39.78 -24.00
C ILE A 5 -15.84 -38.87 -24.57
N ILE A 6 -15.69 -37.68 -24.00
CA ILE A 6 -14.50 -36.84 -24.21
C ILE A 6 -13.38 -37.50 -23.42
N GLU A 7 -12.68 -38.46 -24.04
CA GLU A 7 -11.37 -38.90 -23.56
C GLU A 7 -10.43 -37.70 -23.56
N LEU A 8 -10.00 -37.26 -22.38
CA LEU A 8 -8.86 -36.36 -22.22
C LEU A 8 -7.60 -37.10 -22.71
N ARG A 9 -7.39 -37.04 -24.02
CA ARG A 9 -6.26 -37.58 -24.78
C ARG A 9 -4.94 -37.00 -24.24
N ASN A 10 -4.01 -37.92 -23.96
CA ASN A 10 -2.56 -37.79 -23.78
C ASN A 10 -1.95 -36.44 -23.36
N GLU A 11 -1.27 -36.48 -22.20
CA GLU A 11 -0.42 -35.42 -21.66
C GLU A 11 0.55 -34.82 -22.69
N PRO A 12 0.73 -33.48 -22.72
CA PRO A 12 1.86 -32.90 -23.43
C PRO A 12 3.16 -33.34 -22.74
N ARG A 13 4.06 -33.97 -23.53
CA ARG A 13 5.45 -34.29 -23.18
C ARG A 13 6.11 -33.10 -22.45
N ASN A 14 7.04 -33.42 -21.53
CA ASN A 14 7.83 -32.55 -20.62
C ASN A 14 8.23 -31.12 -21.07
N GLU A 15 8.13 -30.76 -22.34
CA GLU A 15 8.80 -29.61 -22.95
C GLU A 15 7.94 -28.36 -23.13
N THR A 16 6.61 -28.45 -22.99
CA THR A 16 5.65 -27.34 -23.25
C THR A 16 5.29 -26.50 -22.02
N ARG A 17 5.89 -26.77 -20.84
CA ARG A 17 5.45 -26.23 -19.54
C ARG A 17 6.10 -24.88 -19.19
N SER A 18 5.34 -24.00 -18.53
CA SER A 18 5.80 -22.68 -18.06
C SER A 18 6.93 -22.77 -17.01
N PHE A 19 7.62 -21.67 -16.71
CA PHE A 19 8.67 -21.64 -15.68
C PHE A 19 8.14 -22.07 -14.30
N LEU A 20 7.01 -21.52 -13.85
CA LEU A 20 6.36 -21.91 -12.59
C LEU A 20 5.99 -23.40 -12.56
N GLN A 21 5.47 -23.93 -13.67
CA GLN A 21 5.12 -25.34 -13.75
C GLN A 21 6.35 -26.25 -13.60
N ARG A 22 7.52 -25.81 -14.06
CA ARG A 22 8.79 -26.50 -13.83
C ARG A 22 9.21 -26.43 -12.36
N VAL A 23 9.08 -25.26 -11.72
CA VAL A 23 9.45 -25.05 -10.30
C VAL A 23 8.55 -25.86 -9.37
N VAL A 24 7.23 -25.88 -9.59
CA VAL A 24 6.31 -26.69 -8.77
C VAL A 24 6.53 -28.18 -9.01
N ARG A 25 6.83 -28.61 -10.25
CA ARG A 25 7.22 -30.01 -10.46
C ARG A 25 8.53 -30.35 -9.76
N LEU A 26 9.49 -29.43 -9.74
CA LEU A 26 10.72 -29.58 -8.97
C LEU A 26 10.39 -29.76 -7.48
N SER A 27 9.45 -28.98 -6.94
CA SER A 27 9.05 -29.14 -5.53
C SER A 27 8.41 -30.48 -5.23
N VAL A 28 7.57 -31.02 -6.13
CA VAL A 28 6.98 -32.36 -5.98
C VAL A 28 8.03 -33.47 -6.12
N THR A 29 8.92 -33.38 -7.11
CA THR A 29 9.94 -34.42 -7.40
C THR A 29 11.10 -34.43 -6.39
N HIS A 30 11.53 -33.26 -5.92
CA HIS A 30 12.67 -33.07 -5.01
C HIS A 30 12.22 -32.50 -3.65
N ARG A 31 11.15 -33.06 -3.09
CA ARG A 31 10.52 -32.60 -1.83
C ARG A 31 11.49 -32.34 -0.68
N PHE A 32 12.50 -33.20 -0.48
CA PHE A 32 13.47 -33.04 0.61
C PHE A 32 14.37 -31.82 0.42
N ALA A 33 14.85 -31.58 -0.80
CA ALA A 33 15.66 -30.41 -1.11
C ALA A 33 14.88 -29.11 -0.93
N CYS A 34 13.61 -29.08 -1.32
CA CYS A 34 12.74 -27.92 -1.11
C CYS A 34 12.45 -27.66 0.37
N LEU A 35 12.15 -28.70 1.15
CA LEU A 35 11.95 -28.55 2.60
C LEU A 35 13.24 -28.11 3.31
N LEU A 36 14.40 -28.64 2.90
CA LEU A 36 15.69 -28.21 3.44
C LEU A 36 15.98 -26.74 3.11
N PHE A 37 15.72 -26.31 1.87
CA PHE A 37 15.85 -24.90 1.48
C PHE A 37 14.96 -23.99 2.34
N LEU A 38 13.67 -24.34 2.47
CA LEU A 38 12.73 -23.59 3.31
C LEU A 38 13.20 -23.54 4.76
N PHE A 39 13.72 -24.64 5.30
CA PHE A 39 14.23 -24.71 6.67
C PHE A 39 15.47 -23.83 6.88
N VAL A 40 16.47 -23.91 5.99
CA VAL A 40 17.70 -23.12 6.08
C VAL A 40 17.42 -21.62 6.00
N VAL A 41 16.58 -21.20 5.05
CA VAL A 41 16.19 -19.78 4.92
C VAL A 41 15.41 -19.32 6.15
N SER A 42 14.50 -20.14 6.66
CA SER A 42 13.75 -19.84 7.89
C SER A 42 14.65 -19.71 9.12
N LEU A 43 15.70 -20.55 9.23
CA LEU A 43 16.68 -20.47 10.31
C LEU A 43 17.50 -19.17 10.21
N CYS A 44 17.96 -18.81 9.01
CA CYS A 44 18.67 -17.56 8.77
C CYS A 44 17.80 -16.33 9.09
N ALA A 45 16.52 -16.36 8.72
CA ALA A 45 15.56 -15.33 9.08
C ALA A 45 15.32 -15.26 10.60
N ALA A 46 15.21 -16.40 11.28
CA ALA A 46 15.04 -16.44 12.73
C ALA A 46 16.22 -15.79 13.48
N LEU A 47 17.45 -15.95 12.98
CA LEU A 47 18.63 -15.25 13.52
C LEU A 47 18.56 -13.73 13.30
N GLY A 48 17.84 -13.26 12.28
CA GLY A 48 17.62 -11.83 12.04
C GLY A 48 16.70 -11.17 13.06
N LEU A 49 15.76 -11.93 13.64
CA LEU A 49 14.77 -11.41 14.61
C LEU A 49 15.41 -10.77 15.84
N GLN A 50 16.60 -11.19 16.25
CA GLN A 50 17.31 -10.62 17.40
C GLN A 50 17.75 -9.17 17.20
N TYR A 51 17.84 -8.73 15.93
CA TYR A 51 18.23 -7.37 15.55
C TYR A 51 17.03 -6.47 15.26
N LEU A 52 15.80 -6.99 15.43
CA LEU A 52 14.58 -6.25 15.14
C LEU A 52 14.33 -5.19 16.23
N THR A 53 14.32 -3.93 15.83
CA THR A 53 14.01 -2.80 16.71
C THR A 53 12.60 -2.28 16.45
N VAL A 54 11.98 -1.66 17.44
CA VAL A 54 10.76 -0.87 17.27
C VAL A 54 11.20 0.60 17.21
N ASP A 55 10.65 1.36 16.27
CA ASP A 55 10.85 2.82 16.15
C ASP A 55 9.52 3.52 15.89
N VAL A 56 9.01 4.21 16.91
CA VAL A 56 7.76 5.00 16.84
C VAL A 56 7.99 6.51 16.78
N GLY A 57 9.25 6.96 16.75
CA GLY A 57 9.61 8.37 16.84
C GLY A 57 9.31 9.17 15.57
N SER A 58 8.90 10.43 15.75
CA SER A 58 8.65 11.38 14.66
C SER A 58 9.93 11.83 13.93
N ALA A 59 11.10 11.67 14.54
CA ALA A 59 12.40 12.09 14.00
C ALA A 59 12.80 11.43 12.66
N ARG A 60 12.15 10.32 12.26
CA ARG A 60 12.37 9.67 10.95
C ARG A 60 11.45 10.18 9.84
N LEU A 61 10.47 11.02 10.13
CA LEU A 61 9.61 11.62 9.12
C LEU A 61 10.40 12.58 8.20
N VAL A 62 11.50 13.15 8.70
CA VAL A 62 12.33 14.11 7.98
C VAL A 62 13.73 13.55 7.75
N PRO A 63 14.24 13.52 6.51
CA PRO A 63 15.59 13.03 6.20
C PRO A 63 16.68 13.69 7.06
N ALA A 64 17.76 12.96 7.37
CA ALA A 64 18.86 13.47 8.19
C ALA A 64 19.57 14.68 7.55
N ASP A 65 19.64 14.70 6.22
CA ASP A 65 20.32 15.73 5.42
C ASP A 65 19.45 16.97 5.15
N ASP A 66 18.20 17.01 5.65
CA ASP A 66 17.31 18.14 5.39
C ASP A 66 17.81 19.41 6.11
N PRO A 67 18.00 20.54 5.40
CA PRO A 67 18.45 21.80 6.01
C PRO A 67 17.55 22.28 7.16
N ALA A 68 16.23 22.03 7.08
CA ALA A 68 15.30 22.40 8.14
C ALA A 68 15.57 21.61 9.43
N ARG A 69 15.94 20.32 9.29
CA ARG A 69 16.34 19.47 10.42
C ARG A 69 17.65 19.95 11.03
N GLN A 70 18.64 20.32 10.22
CA GLN A 70 19.92 20.83 10.72
C GLN A 70 19.77 22.17 11.45
N ALA A 71 18.93 23.07 10.93
CA ALA A 71 18.60 24.33 11.60
C ALA A 71 17.88 24.08 12.92
N HIS A 72 16.90 23.17 12.93
CA HIS A 72 16.18 22.77 14.13
C HIS A 72 17.10 22.20 15.21
N LEU A 73 17.96 21.23 14.86
CA LEU A 73 18.95 20.64 15.79
C LEU A 73 19.93 21.66 16.35
N ARG A 74 20.28 22.69 15.58
CA ARG A 74 21.15 23.78 16.06
C ARG A 74 20.43 24.61 17.14
N VAL A 75 19.18 24.97 16.89
CA VAL A 75 18.37 25.77 17.81
C VAL A 75 18.08 24.98 19.09
N THR A 76 17.69 23.71 18.99
CA THR A 76 17.38 22.89 20.18
C THR A 76 18.60 22.61 21.05
N ARG A 77 19.79 22.41 20.46
CA ARG A 77 21.03 22.26 21.23
C ARG A 77 21.43 23.50 22.02
N GLU A 78 21.04 24.68 21.56
CA GLU A 78 21.42 25.95 22.18
C GLU A 78 20.36 26.47 23.16
N PHE A 79 19.09 26.44 22.76
CA PHE A 79 17.97 27.01 23.52
C PHE A 79 17.14 25.97 24.27
N GLY A 80 17.48 24.68 24.16
CA GLY A 80 16.76 23.57 24.78
C GLY A 80 15.80 22.86 23.82
N SER A 81 15.48 21.60 24.14
CA SER A 81 14.65 20.73 23.31
C SER A 81 13.17 21.10 23.32
N ASP A 82 12.51 20.98 22.17
CA ASP A 82 11.04 20.99 22.02
C ASP A 82 10.41 19.62 22.32
N HIS A 83 11.22 18.59 22.58
CA HIS A 83 10.79 17.27 23.05
C HIS A 83 10.44 17.29 24.54
N ARG A 84 9.29 17.90 24.84
CA ARG A 84 8.84 18.16 26.22
C ARG A 84 7.73 17.21 26.63
N SER A 85 7.74 16.85 27.91
CA SER A 85 6.57 16.28 28.57
C SER A 85 5.88 17.37 29.37
N TYR A 86 4.55 17.42 29.34
CA TYR A 86 3.76 18.30 30.21
C TYR A 86 3.01 17.45 31.23
N ILE A 87 2.94 17.89 32.47
CA ILE A 87 2.00 17.33 33.45
C ILE A 87 0.91 18.38 33.64
N PHE A 88 -0.29 18.04 33.23
CA PHE A 88 -1.47 18.88 33.40
C PHE A 88 -2.22 18.44 34.66
N ILE A 89 -2.40 19.39 35.58
CA ILE A 89 -3.06 19.18 36.87
C ILE A 89 -4.24 20.14 36.97
N ARG A 90 -5.43 19.64 37.24
CA ARG A 90 -6.63 20.45 37.46
C ARG A 90 -7.28 20.11 38.79
N ASP A 91 -7.71 21.13 39.51
CA ASP A 91 -8.46 21.00 40.75
C ASP A 91 -9.26 22.27 41.06
N ALA A 92 -10.54 22.13 41.39
CA ALA A 92 -11.36 23.29 41.75
C ALA A 92 -10.87 24.02 43.01
N LYS A 93 -10.16 23.32 43.91
CA LYS A 93 -9.58 23.80 45.17
C LYS A 93 -8.05 23.68 45.16
N LEU A 94 -7.43 24.02 44.03
CA LEU A 94 -5.98 23.96 43.84
C LEU A 94 -5.20 24.77 44.90
N TRP A 95 -5.75 25.91 45.31
CA TRP A 95 -5.14 26.86 46.25
C TRP A 95 -5.46 26.54 47.71
N THR A 96 -4.98 25.39 48.17
CA THR A 96 -5.00 25.01 49.59
C THR A 96 -3.61 24.58 50.03
N ALA A 97 -3.27 24.76 51.30
CA ALA A 97 -1.93 24.41 51.80
C ALA A 97 -1.56 22.95 51.50
N VAL A 98 -2.52 22.03 51.68
CA VAL A 98 -2.33 20.60 51.42
C VAL A 98 -1.98 20.31 49.95
N LYS A 99 -2.69 20.96 49.01
CA LYS A 99 -2.50 20.74 47.57
C LYS A 99 -1.20 21.37 47.09
N LEU A 100 -0.87 22.59 47.54
CA LEU A 100 0.40 23.24 47.21
C LEU A 100 1.60 22.46 47.77
N GLN A 101 1.51 21.91 48.99
CA GLN A 101 2.54 21.01 49.53
C GLN A 101 2.65 19.68 48.76
N ALA A 102 1.56 19.20 48.16
CA ALA A 102 1.60 18.06 47.26
C ALA A 102 2.31 18.39 45.95
N LEU A 103 2.06 19.58 45.38
CA LEU A 103 2.75 20.07 44.18
C LEU A 103 4.25 20.30 44.43
N GLU A 104 4.62 20.86 45.59
CA GLU A 104 6.03 21.06 45.97
C GLU A 104 6.78 19.73 46.12
N ARG A 105 6.14 18.73 46.76
CA ARG A 105 6.70 17.37 46.83
C ARG A 105 6.85 16.76 45.45
N LEU A 106 5.85 16.93 44.57
CA LEU A 106 5.91 16.48 43.19
C LEU A 106 7.09 17.13 42.43
N HIS A 107 7.26 18.44 42.54
CA HIS A 107 8.40 19.17 41.95
C HIS A 107 9.74 18.56 42.40
N GLY A 108 9.94 18.39 43.70
CA GLY A 108 11.19 17.84 44.25
C GLY A 108 11.43 16.37 43.90
N GLU A 109 10.39 15.56 43.70
CA GLU A 109 10.53 14.18 43.21
C GLU A 109 10.88 14.12 41.73
N LEU A 110 10.29 15.01 40.91
CA LEU A 110 10.63 15.14 39.50
C LEU A 110 12.08 15.62 39.33
N GLU A 111 12.54 16.62 40.09
CA GLU A 111 13.90 17.16 39.97
C GLU A 111 15.00 16.10 40.22
N ARG A 112 14.70 15.07 41.02
CA ARG A 112 15.62 13.95 41.31
C ARG A 112 15.77 12.97 40.15
N LEU A 113 14.93 13.04 39.11
CA LEU A 113 15.00 12.13 37.98
C LEU A 113 16.22 12.45 37.08
N PRO A 114 17.12 11.48 36.82
CA PRO A 114 18.44 11.76 36.22
C PRO A 114 18.39 12.23 34.76
N PHE A 115 17.30 11.89 34.05
CA PHE A 115 17.09 12.25 32.64
C PHE A 115 16.42 13.61 32.46
N ILE A 116 15.95 14.26 33.54
CA ILE A 116 15.37 15.59 33.43
C ILE A 116 16.49 16.63 33.35
N GLU A 117 16.43 17.47 32.33
CA GLU A 117 17.36 18.59 32.13
C GLU A 117 16.87 19.84 32.86
N ARG A 118 15.55 20.08 32.75
CA ARG A 118 14.89 21.28 33.28
C ARG A 118 13.41 21.01 33.54
N ILE A 119 12.91 21.59 34.61
CA ILE A 119 11.49 21.67 34.96
C ILE A 119 11.08 23.13 34.87
N ASP A 120 9.97 23.40 34.22
CA ASP A 120 9.31 24.71 34.15
C ASP A 120 7.92 24.59 34.75
N ASP A 121 7.80 25.09 35.98
CA ASP A 121 6.57 25.14 36.75
C ASP A 121 6.53 26.37 37.66
N VAL A 122 5.50 26.47 38.49
CA VAL A 122 5.31 27.61 39.39
C VAL A 122 6.41 27.76 40.45
N PHE A 123 7.15 26.69 40.79
CA PHE A 123 8.23 26.73 41.80
C PHE A 123 9.59 27.10 41.18
N SER A 124 9.84 26.68 39.95
CA SER A 124 11.08 26.96 39.20
C SER A 124 11.03 28.28 38.43
N ALA A 125 9.84 28.75 38.04
CA ALA A 125 9.66 30.03 37.39
C ALA A 125 10.19 31.15 38.30
N THR A 126 10.95 32.07 37.74
CA THR A 126 11.55 33.20 38.47
C THR A 126 10.92 34.50 37.99
N VAL A 127 10.47 35.33 38.93
CA VAL A 127 9.92 36.66 38.66
C VAL A 127 10.78 37.73 39.33
N VAL A 128 10.82 38.91 38.74
CA VAL A 128 11.42 40.08 39.39
C VAL A 128 10.38 40.70 40.30
N ARG A 129 10.75 41.04 41.53
CA ARG A 129 9.88 41.78 42.45
C ARG A 129 10.65 42.87 43.16
N ARG A 130 9.91 43.90 43.58
CA ARG A 130 10.45 44.92 44.48
C ARG A 130 10.30 44.49 45.93
N VAL A 131 11.42 44.17 46.58
CA VAL A 131 11.51 43.86 48.01
C VAL A 131 12.39 44.92 48.68
N ASP A 132 11.90 45.57 49.73
CA ASP A 132 12.62 46.62 50.47
C ASP A 132 13.18 47.76 49.60
N GLY A 133 12.48 48.11 48.51
CA GLY A 133 12.89 49.16 47.57
C GLY A 133 13.91 48.73 46.51
N HIS A 134 14.39 47.49 46.55
CA HIS A 134 15.31 46.92 45.57
C HIS A 134 14.64 45.84 44.71
N LEU A 135 15.13 45.65 43.49
CA LEU A 135 14.63 44.60 42.59
C LEU A 135 15.40 43.31 42.86
N HIS A 136 14.65 42.23 43.12
CA HIS A 136 15.18 40.90 43.35
C HIS A 136 14.49 39.91 42.44
N ALA A 137 15.26 38.98 41.86
CA ALA A 137 14.69 37.81 41.22
C ALA A 137 14.36 36.77 42.30
N VAL A 138 13.08 36.42 42.41
CA VAL A 138 12.55 35.47 43.39
C VAL A 138 11.74 34.40 42.67
N PRO A 139 11.58 33.19 43.24
CA PRO A 139 10.64 32.20 42.72
C PRO A 139 9.23 32.79 42.58
N LEU A 140 8.51 32.42 41.52
CA LEU A 140 7.14 32.82 41.27
C LEU A 140 6.23 32.39 42.42
N LEU A 141 6.36 31.12 42.81
CA LEU A 141 5.82 30.56 44.04
C LEU A 141 7.00 30.12 44.92
N GLY A 142 7.04 30.61 46.16
CA GLY A 142 8.02 30.18 47.15
C GLY A 142 7.74 28.76 47.68
N LEU A 143 8.21 28.47 48.90
CA LEU A 143 7.82 27.25 49.60
C LEU A 143 6.29 27.19 49.77
N ALA A 144 5.74 25.97 49.76
CA ALA A 144 4.31 25.80 49.94
C ALA A 144 3.88 26.36 51.31
N PRO A 145 2.74 27.07 51.39
CA PRO A 145 2.28 27.69 52.61
C PRO A 145 1.82 26.64 53.62
N VAL A 146 1.85 27.02 54.90
CA VAL A 146 1.44 26.14 56.00
C VAL A 146 -0.08 26.18 56.20
N ASP A 147 -0.73 27.26 55.76
CA ASP A 147 -2.15 27.53 55.91
C ASP A 147 -2.83 28.01 54.62
N ASP A 148 -4.16 27.92 54.57
CA ASP A 148 -4.94 28.29 53.38
C ASP A 148 -4.97 29.81 53.13
N ILE A 149 -4.71 30.62 54.17
CA ILE A 149 -4.58 32.08 54.01
C ILE A 149 -3.31 32.40 53.21
N GLY A 150 -2.18 31.76 53.52
CA GLY A 150 -0.97 31.86 52.73
C GLY A 150 -1.16 31.36 51.29
N ALA A 151 -1.95 30.30 51.09
CA ALA A 151 -2.29 29.80 49.77
C ALA A 151 -3.06 30.81 48.91
N GLU A 152 -4.05 31.49 49.49
CA GLU A 152 -4.83 32.52 48.79
C GLU A 152 -4.01 33.79 48.51
N HIS A 153 -3.05 34.13 49.38
CA HIS A 153 -2.11 35.20 49.11
C HIS A 153 -1.23 34.86 47.90
N GLN A 154 -0.63 33.67 47.88
CA GLN A 154 0.16 33.19 46.75
C GLN A 154 -0.66 33.10 45.46
N ARG A 155 -1.94 32.71 45.54
CA ARG A 155 -2.86 32.74 44.40
C ARG A 155 -2.92 34.11 43.75
N THR A 156 -3.14 35.14 44.56
CA THR A 156 -3.27 36.52 44.08
C THR A 156 -1.98 36.99 43.41
N GLU A 157 -0.83 36.61 43.96
CA GLU A 157 0.47 36.96 43.39
C GLU A 157 0.77 36.25 42.07
N VAL A 158 0.52 34.94 41.99
CA VAL A 158 0.78 34.16 40.77
C VAL A 158 -0.16 34.60 39.64
N LEU A 159 -1.43 34.88 39.95
CA LEU A 159 -2.41 35.40 38.99
C LEU A 159 -2.20 36.88 38.62
N ALA A 160 -1.24 37.58 39.25
CA ALA A 160 -0.83 38.92 38.81
C ALA A 160 0.24 38.86 37.72
N ASP A 161 0.95 37.73 37.58
CA ASP A 161 2.09 37.62 36.68
C ASP A 161 1.67 37.40 35.22
N PRO A 162 2.01 38.32 34.30
CA PRO A 162 1.57 38.22 32.91
C PRO A 162 2.26 37.10 32.13
N ILE A 163 3.42 36.61 32.58
CA ILE A 163 4.15 35.53 31.91
C ILE A 163 3.60 34.17 32.33
N ALA A 164 3.24 34.00 33.61
CA ALA A 164 2.74 32.75 34.16
C ALA A 164 1.32 32.40 33.66
N ILE A 165 0.43 33.40 33.58
CA ILE A 165 -0.96 33.20 33.15
C ILE A 165 -0.99 32.70 31.70
N HIS A 166 -1.82 31.69 31.47
CA HIS A 166 -1.92 30.88 30.26
C HIS A 166 -0.66 30.07 29.91
N ASN A 167 0.52 30.29 30.50
CA ASN A 167 1.70 29.46 30.19
C ASN A 167 1.90 28.31 31.18
N LEU A 168 1.80 28.62 32.47
CA LEU A 168 1.98 27.68 33.58
C LEU A 168 0.70 27.49 34.38
N ILE A 169 -0.18 28.50 34.39
CA ILE A 169 -1.43 28.48 35.14
C ILE A 169 -2.60 29.00 34.30
N SER A 170 -3.79 28.44 34.50
CA SER A 170 -5.02 28.94 33.88
C SER A 170 -5.46 30.28 34.46
N GLU A 171 -6.23 31.05 33.70
CA GLU A 171 -6.71 32.38 34.11
C GLU A 171 -7.59 32.33 35.38
N ASN A 172 -8.36 31.25 35.55
CA ASN A 172 -9.17 31.01 36.74
C ASN A 172 -8.37 30.45 37.94
N GLY A 173 -7.09 30.11 37.74
CA GLY A 173 -6.21 29.51 38.74
C GLY A 173 -6.55 28.06 39.11
N GLN A 174 -7.37 27.35 38.33
CA GLN A 174 -7.80 25.98 38.65
C GLN A 174 -6.96 24.88 37.98
N ALA A 175 -6.07 25.25 37.05
CA ALA A 175 -5.19 24.31 36.38
C ALA A 175 -3.74 24.82 36.31
N ILE A 176 -2.79 23.90 36.49
CA ILE A 176 -1.35 24.13 36.37
C ILE A 176 -0.75 23.16 35.35
N ALA A 177 0.21 23.65 34.57
CA ALA A 177 1.06 22.86 33.70
C ALA A 177 2.51 22.86 34.21
N ILE A 178 3.08 21.67 34.39
CA ILE A 178 4.50 21.45 34.69
C ILE A 178 5.16 20.99 33.40
N GLY A 179 6.01 21.82 32.79
CA GLY A 179 6.81 21.47 31.63
C GLY A 179 8.09 20.76 32.04
N ILE A 180 8.39 19.62 31.44
CA ILE A 180 9.60 18.83 31.69
C ILE A 180 10.37 18.73 30.38
N SER A 181 11.60 19.22 30.39
CA SER A 181 12.56 19.05 29.29
C SER A 181 13.45 17.85 29.61
N ILE A 182 13.45 16.86 28.72
CA ILE A 182 14.21 15.62 28.88
C ILE A 182 15.55 15.80 28.17
N LYS A 183 16.64 15.36 28.82
CA LYS A 183 17.97 15.37 28.21
C LYS A 183 17.94 14.59 26.91
N GLU A 184 18.49 15.21 25.86
CA GLU A 184 18.62 14.56 24.56
C GLU A 184 19.53 13.32 24.72
N GLY A 185 18.96 12.14 24.50
CA GLY A 185 19.67 10.86 24.48
C GLY A 185 19.32 10.12 23.20
N ASP A 186 20.29 9.42 22.61
CA ASP A 186 20.21 8.81 21.27
C ASP A 186 19.20 7.64 21.11
N SER A 187 18.15 7.51 21.92
CA SER A 187 17.16 6.43 21.71
C SER A 187 15.74 6.67 22.24
N GLU A 188 14.75 6.11 21.55
CA GLU A 188 13.35 5.91 21.98
C GLU A 188 13.24 5.22 23.35
N THR A 189 14.23 4.39 23.71
CA THR A 189 14.35 3.78 25.05
C THR A 189 14.38 4.85 26.14
N SER A 190 14.91 6.04 25.85
CA SER A 190 14.92 7.19 26.75
C SER A 190 13.52 7.78 26.95
N SER A 191 12.73 7.96 25.87
CA SER A 191 11.34 8.47 25.94
C SER A 191 10.43 7.52 26.74
N LEU A 192 10.51 6.22 26.48
CA LEU A 192 9.67 5.24 27.18
C LEU A 192 10.04 5.15 28.67
N ALA A 193 11.35 5.17 28.98
CA ALA A 193 11.84 5.18 30.34
C ALA A 193 11.41 6.48 31.07
N ALA A 194 11.49 7.63 30.38
CA ALA A 194 11.06 8.90 30.91
C ALA A 194 9.55 8.93 31.21
N TYR A 195 8.71 8.44 30.28
CA TYR A 195 7.28 8.26 30.50
C TYR A 195 7.01 7.39 31.73
N ALA A 196 7.59 6.18 31.80
CA ALA A 196 7.35 5.26 32.90
C ALA A 196 7.82 5.81 34.26
N ALA A 197 8.94 6.53 34.28
CA ALA A 197 9.47 7.15 35.49
C ALA A 197 8.59 8.31 35.98
N VAL A 198 8.13 9.18 35.09
CA VAL A 198 7.21 10.28 35.44
C VAL A 198 5.88 9.70 35.93
N GLU A 199 5.29 8.73 35.24
CA GLU A 199 4.04 8.07 35.68
C GLU A 199 4.16 7.44 37.07
N LYS A 200 5.32 6.86 37.41
CA LYS A 200 5.57 6.31 38.74
C LYS A 200 5.53 7.39 39.83
N VAL A 201 6.03 8.59 39.53
CA VAL A 201 5.98 9.76 40.43
C VAL A 201 4.56 10.34 40.50
N LEU A 202 3.79 10.29 39.40
CA LEU A 202 2.41 10.80 39.37
C LEU A 202 1.39 9.88 40.07
N ALA A 203 1.64 8.56 40.11
CA ALA A 203 0.74 7.57 40.70
C ALA A 203 0.25 7.90 42.13
N PRO A 204 1.10 8.26 43.12
CA PRO A 204 0.65 8.62 44.47
C PRO A 204 -0.08 9.97 44.55
N VAL A 205 0.05 10.82 43.53
CA VAL A 205 -0.49 12.19 43.50
C VAL A 205 -1.86 12.25 42.79
N ARG A 206 -2.16 11.30 41.90
CA ARG A 206 -3.43 11.25 41.13
C ARG A 206 -4.70 11.25 41.96
N GLY A 207 -4.69 10.68 43.17
CA GLY A 207 -5.84 10.70 44.07
C GLY A 207 -6.00 11.99 44.87
N GLN A 208 -5.03 12.90 44.76
CA GLN A 208 -5.00 14.16 45.50
C GLN A 208 -5.49 15.34 44.67
N PHE A 209 -5.84 15.20 43.40
CA PHE A 209 -6.37 16.27 42.54
C PHE A 209 -7.54 15.75 41.71
N ASP A 210 -8.39 16.65 41.19
CA ASP A 210 -9.51 16.25 40.31
C ASP A 210 -9.01 15.56 39.03
N SER A 211 -7.91 16.05 38.43
CA SER A 211 -7.23 15.35 37.33
C SER A 211 -5.71 15.61 37.31
N VAL A 212 -4.95 14.57 36.97
CA VAL A 212 -3.48 14.63 36.77
C VAL A 212 -3.09 13.75 35.60
N THR A 213 -2.67 14.39 34.50
CA THR A 213 -2.37 13.70 33.25
C THR A 213 -1.03 14.11 32.68
N GLN A 214 -0.20 13.13 32.31
CA GLN A 214 1.00 13.37 31.52
C GLN A 214 0.61 13.50 30.04
N LEU A 215 1.15 14.53 29.40
CA LEU A 215 0.99 14.92 28.01
C LEU A 215 2.37 15.13 27.37
N GLY A 216 2.40 15.31 26.05
CA GLY A 216 3.62 15.52 25.26
C GLY A 216 4.17 14.26 24.60
N THR A 217 5.29 14.40 23.90
CA THR A 217 5.83 13.36 23.01
C THR A 217 6.12 12.02 23.69
N PRO A 218 6.74 11.96 24.88
CA PRO A 218 7.04 10.68 25.54
C PRO A 218 5.78 9.85 25.87
N ARG A 219 4.68 10.51 26.25
CA ARG A 219 3.38 9.85 26.49
C ARG A 219 2.81 9.30 25.19
N ILE A 220 2.84 10.11 24.13
CA ILE A 220 2.34 9.72 22.80
C ILE A 220 3.11 8.51 22.27
N GLU A 221 4.44 8.53 22.31
CA GLU A 221 5.29 7.42 21.86
C GLU A 221 5.04 6.14 22.67
N ALA A 222 4.92 6.26 24.01
CA ALA A 222 4.60 5.13 24.87
C ALA A 222 3.22 4.52 24.55
N GLU A 223 2.22 5.36 24.31
CA GLU A 223 0.88 4.90 23.94
C GLU A 223 0.86 4.27 22.54
N ILE A 224 1.64 4.80 21.58
CA ILE A 224 1.80 4.21 20.25
C ILE A 224 2.40 2.81 20.37
N ARG A 225 3.47 2.66 21.16
CA ARG A 225 4.13 1.37 21.35
C ARG A 225 3.23 0.35 22.05
N ALA A 226 2.52 0.77 23.10
CA ALA A 226 1.57 -0.09 23.81
C ALA A 226 0.41 -0.52 22.90
N GLY A 227 -0.13 0.40 22.11
CA GLY A 227 -1.16 0.11 21.12
C GLY A 227 -0.68 -0.87 20.06
N LEU A 228 0.56 -0.74 19.54
CA LEU A 228 1.07 -1.66 18.52
C LEU A 228 1.12 -3.11 18.99
N LEU A 229 1.52 -3.32 20.25
CA LEU A 229 1.52 -4.65 20.86
C LEU A 229 0.09 -5.15 21.13
N SER A 230 -0.84 -4.27 21.51
CA SER A 230 -2.26 -4.59 21.68
C SER A 230 -2.90 -5.03 20.36
N ASP A 231 -2.69 -4.24 19.30
CA ASP A 231 -3.15 -4.51 17.95
C ASP A 231 -2.59 -5.84 17.44
N ALA A 232 -1.30 -6.13 17.63
CA ALA A 232 -0.73 -7.41 17.24
C ALA A 232 -1.43 -8.60 17.93
N ARG A 233 -1.84 -8.46 19.20
CA ARG A 233 -2.56 -9.51 19.95
C ARG A 233 -4.00 -9.68 19.50
N LEU A 234 -4.63 -8.64 18.95
CA LEU A 234 -6.02 -8.69 18.48
C LEU A 234 -6.13 -9.02 16.99
N LEU A 235 -5.42 -8.25 16.15
CA LEU A 235 -5.55 -8.28 14.69
C LEU A 235 -4.96 -9.55 14.07
N VAL A 236 -3.84 -10.08 14.59
CA VAL A 236 -3.22 -11.30 14.04
C VAL A 236 -4.10 -12.53 14.26
N PRO A 237 -4.61 -12.81 15.48
CA PRO A 237 -5.54 -13.91 15.67
C PRO A 237 -6.87 -13.70 14.94
N ALA A 238 -7.41 -12.48 14.92
CA ALA A 238 -8.66 -12.18 14.23
C ALA A 238 -8.55 -12.41 12.70
N SER A 239 -7.47 -11.93 12.08
CA SER A 239 -7.21 -12.14 10.64
C SER A 239 -6.95 -13.61 10.31
N THR A 240 -6.19 -14.31 11.17
CA THR A 240 -5.97 -15.75 11.05
C THR A 240 -7.28 -16.54 11.12
N LEU A 241 -8.11 -16.25 12.12
CA LEU A 241 -9.41 -16.90 12.30
C LEU A 241 -10.33 -16.65 11.12
N LEU A 242 -10.38 -15.40 10.63
CA LEU A 242 -11.22 -15.02 9.51
C LEU A 242 -10.78 -15.70 8.20
N VAL A 243 -9.48 -15.73 7.90
CA VAL A 243 -8.94 -16.42 6.73
C VAL A 243 -9.19 -17.92 6.83
N ALA A 244 -8.94 -18.53 7.99
CA ALA A 244 -9.22 -19.95 8.22
C ALA A 244 -10.72 -20.27 8.05
N LEU A 245 -11.61 -19.43 8.60
CA LEU A 245 -13.06 -19.57 8.45
C LEU A 245 -13.48 -19.45 6.98
N THR A 246 -12.92 -18.49 6.26
CA THR A 246 -13.20 -18.29 4.84
C THR A 246 -12.81 -19.52 4.02
N PHE A 247 -11.60 -20.05 4.21
CA PHE A 247 -11.16 -21.30 3.58
C PHE A 247 -12.02 -22.50 3.97
N PHE A 248 -12.41 -22.59 5.24
CA PHE A 248 -13.30 -23.64 5.70
C PHE A 248 -14.68 -23.55 5.06
N ILE A 249 -15.24 -22.35 4.86
CA ILE A 249 -16.54 -22.16 4.18
C ILE A 249 -16.44 -22.62 2.71
N PHE A 250 -15.39 -22.23 2.00
CA PHE A 250 -15.23 -22.55 0.56
C PHE A 250 -14.89 -24.02 0.29
N PHE A 251 -14.03 -24.63 1.11
CA PHE A 251 -13.52 -25.98 0.86
C PHE A 251 -14.09 -27.05 1.80
N ARG A 252 -14.69 -26.65 2.93
CA ARG A 252 -15.16 -27.53 4.02
C ARG A 252 -14.09 -28.52 4.49
N SER A 253 -12.85 -28.05 4.56
CA SER A 253 -11.67 -28.86 4.88
C SER A 253 -10.76 -28.12 5.86
N PHE A 254 -10.53 -28.72 7.02
CA PHE A 254 -9.60 -28.19 8.02
C PHE A 254 -8.16 -28.14 7.50
N PHE A 255 -7.77 -29.15 6.72
CA PHE A 255 -6.45 -29.17 6.07
C PHE A 255 -6.29 -27.97 5.14
N ALA A 256 -7.29 -27.66 4.31
CA ALA A 256 -7.26 -26.49 3.43
C ALA A 256 -7.20 -25.17 4.21
N ALA A 257 -7.93 -25.07 5.33
CA ALA A 257 -7.92 -23.87 6.18
C ALA A 257 -6.57 -23.61 6.88
N LEU A 258 -5.78 -24.66 7.14
CA LEU A 258 -4.47 -24.54 7.79
C LEU A 258 -3.37 -24.04 6.83
N MET A 259 -3.51 -24.29 5.53
CA MET A 259 -2.50 -23.96 4.52
C MET A 259 -2.12 -22.48 4.46
N PRO A 260 -3.07 -21.53 4.32
CA PRO A 260 -2.71 -20.10 4.29
C PRO A 260 -2.03 -19.64 5.58
N LEU A 261 -2.37 -20.23 6.74
CA LEU A 261 -1.73 -19.91 8.01
C LEU A 261 -0.26 -20.35 8.07
N ILE A 262 0.05 -21.57 7.62
CA ILE A 262 1.44 -22.06 7.58
C ILE A 262 2.27 -21.19 6.63
N VAL A 263 1.75 -20.93 5.44
CA VAL A 263 2.43 -20.11 4.41
C VAL A 263 2.68 -18.69 4.94
N ALA A 264 1.66 -18.05 5.50
CA ALA A 264 1.80 -16.69 6.05
C ALA A 264 2.79 -16.65 7.22
N SER A 265 2.78 -17.65 8.11
CA SER A 265 3.69 -17.69 9.26
C SER A 265 5.16 -17.77 8.84
N VAL A 266 5.49 -18.63 7.87
CA VAL A 266 6.85 -18.74 7.32
C VAL A 266 7.26 -17.45 6.61
N SER A 267 6.34 -16.85 5.85
CA SER A 267 6.60 -15.61 5.11
C SER A 267 6.81 -14.41 6.03
N LEU A 268 6.06 -14.33 7.14
CA LEU A 268 6.25 -13.32 8.17
C LEU A 268 7.56 -13.50 8.92
N LEU A 269 7.94 -14.73 9.26
CA LEU A 269 9.25 -15.02 9.84
C LEU A 269 10.37 -14.50 8.93
N TRP A 270 10.28 -14.77 7.62
CA TRP A 270 11.27 -14.28 6.65
C TRP A 270 11.30 -12.76 6.58
N THR A 271 10.11 -12.13 6.59
CA THR A 271 9.98 -10.67 6.50
C THR A 271 10.57 -9.96 7.70
N PHE A 272 10.17 -10.34 8.93
CA PHE A 272 10.71 -9.74 10.14
C PHE A 272 12.19 -10.08 10.36
N GLY A 273 12.62 -11.27 9.96
CA GLY A 273 14.04 -11.64 9.95
C GLY A 273 14.86 -10.74 9.04
N LEU A 274 14.40 -10.49 7.81
CA LEU A 274 15.06 -9.56 6.88
C LEU A 274 15.06 -8.12 7.41
N MET A 275 13.95 -7.66 7.99
CA MET A 275 13.88 -6.34 8.63
C MET A 275 14.96 -6.18 9.70
N GLY A 276 15.16 -7.19 10.54
CA GLY A 276 16.25 -7.20 11.53
C GLY A 276 17.65 -7.15 10.89
N TRP A 277 17.91 -7.94 9.84
CA TRP A 277 19.20 -7.93 9.13
C TRP A 277 19.53 -6.60 8.45
N VAL A 278 18.53 -5.96 7.84
CA VAL A 278 18.69 -4.70 7.12
C VAL A 278 18.68 -3.50 8.08
N GLY A 279 18.17 -3.66 9.31
CA GLY A 279 18.00 -2.59 10.28
C GLY A 279 16.75 -1.74 10.04
N ILE A 280 15.71 -2.31 9.42
CA ILE A 280 14.41 -1.65 9.25
C ILE A 280 13.58 -1.84 10.54
N PRO A 281 13.25 -0.77 11.28
CA PRO A 281 12.49 -0.90 12.51
C PRO A 281 11.01 -1.16 12.26
N ILE A 282 10.34 -1.71 13.28
CA ILE A 282 8.88 -1.77 13.35
C ILE A 282 8.34 -0.36 13.66
N SER A 283 7.65 0.23 12.69
CA SER A 283 6.87 1.47 12.81
C SER A 283 5.36 1.22 12.91
N ILE A 284 4.57 2.29 13.08
CA ILE A 284 3.10 2.24 13.11
C ILE A 284 2.53 1.49 11.89
N LEU A 285 3.05 1.80 10.69
CA LEU A 285 2.57 1.18 9.44
C LEU A 285 2.98 -0.29 9.33
N SER A 286 4.17 -0.64 9.83
CA SER A 286 4.63 -2.03 9.82
C SER A 286 3.79 -2.95 10.73
N GLY A 287 3.07 -2.39 11.71
CA GLY A 287 2.07 -3.12 12.49
C GLY A 287 0.96 -3.77 11.65
N MET A 288 0.72 -3.25 10.44
CA MET A 288 -0.25 -3.84 9.50
C MET A 288 0.31 -5.07 8.75
N LEU A 289 1.63 -5.25 8.68
CA LEU A 289 2.28 -6.30 7.85
C LEU A 289 1.77 -7.72 8.14
N PRO A 290 1.62 -8.16 9.41
CA PRO A 290 1.08 -9.48 9.72
C PRO A 290 -0.28 -9.73 9.06
N THR A 291 -1.24 -8.84 9.31
CA THR A 291 -2.60 -8.96 8.79
C THR A 291 -2.64 -8.89 7.27
N ILE A 292 -1.90 -7.95 6.66
CA ILE A 292 -1.84 -7.81 5.20
C ILE A 292 -1.25 -9.08 4.55
N THR A 293 -0.17 -9.62 5.12
CA THR A 293 0.47 -10.84 4.58
C THR A 293 -0.44 -12.05 4.72
N ILE A 294 -1.14 -12.19 5.85
CA ILE A 294 -2.11 -13.28 6.05
C ILE A 294 -3.25 -13.18 5.03
N VAL A 295 -3.82 -11.99 4.84
CA VAL A 295 -4.99 -11.77 3.99
C VAL A 295 -4.64 -11.87 2.50
N ILE A 296 -3.63 -11.13 2.04
CA ILE A 296 -3.20 -11.18 0.63
C ILE A 296 -2.54 -12.52 0.33
N GLY A 297 -1.71 -13.05 1.23
CA GLY A 297 -1.01 -14.31 0.98
C GLY A 297 -1.95 -15.51 0.84
N ALA A 298 -3.13 -15.43 1.44
CA ALA A 298 -4.15 -16.45 1.33
C ALA A 298 -4.82 -16.51 -0.06
N THR A 299 -4.73 -15.48 -0.91
CA THR A 299 -5.40 -15.48 -2.22
C THR A 299 -4.79 -16.51 -3.18
N GLU A 300 -3.47 -16.54 -3.28
CA GLU A 300 -2.74 -17.48 -4.12
C GLU A 300 -2.92 -18.92 -3.62
N VAL A 301 -2.89 -19.11 -2.30
CA VAL A 301 -3.20 -20.40 -1.69
C VAL A 301 -4.63 -20.83 -2.03
N MET A 302 -5.61 -19.92 -1.97
CA MET A 302 -7.00 -20.23 -2.29
C MET A 302 -7.15 -20.71 -3.74
N ARG A 303 -6.55 -20.02 -4.70
CA ARG A 303 -6.61 -20.39 -6.12
C ARG A 303 -5.90 -21.70 -6.41
N MET A 304 -4.74 -21.90 -5.80
CA MET A 304 -3.97 -23.12 -5.91
C MET A 304 -4.75 -24.32 -5.37
N VAL A 305 -5.33 -24.19 -4.18
CA VAL A 305 -6.17 -25.21 -3.57
C VAL A 305 -7.44 -25.46 -4.39
N ALA A 306 -8.05 -24.41 -4.95
CA ALA A 306 -9.17 -24.55 -5.88
C ALA A 306 -8.81 -25.39 -7.11
N GLY A 307 -7.64 -25.15 -7.72
CA GLY A 307 -7.13 -25.94 -8.85
C GLY A 307 -6.93 -27.42 -8.51
N TYR A 308 -6.51 -27.73 -7.28
CA TYR A 308 -6.38 -29.09 -6.78
C TYR A 308 -7.74 -29.79 -6.63
N TYR A 309 -8.73 -29.13 -6.00
CA TYR A 309 -10.06 -29.71 -5.83
C TYR A 309 -10.80 -29.92 -7.16
N ARG A 310 -10.66 -29.00 -8.13
CA ARG A 310 -11.16 -29.22 -9.50
C ARG A 310 -10.55 -30.47 -10.14
N GLY A 311 -9.26 -30.70 -9.91
CA GLY A 311 -8.57 -31.92 -10.37
C GLY A 311 -9.12 -33.22 -9.78
N LEU A 312 -9.81 -33.15 -8.63
CA LEU A 312 -10.46 -34.31 -8.00
C LEU A 312 -11.89 -34.55 -8.53
N GLU A 313 -12.61 -33.53 -8.99
CA GLU A 313 -14.01 -33.64 -9.45
C GLU A 313 -14.16 -34.48 -10.73
N PHE A 314 -13.15 -34.48 -11.60
CA PHE A 314 -13.13 -35.28 -12.83
C PHE A 314 -12.99 -36.81 -12.60
N ASN A 315 -12.95 -37.29 -11.36
CA ASN A 315 -12.71 -38.71 -11.06
C ASN A 315 -13.53 -39.24 -9.86
N SER A 316 -14.85 -39.16 -9.95
CA SER A 316 -15.77 -39.85 -9.04
C SER A 316 -15.99 -41.31 -9.46
N ALA A 317 -14.94 -42.14 -9.39
CA ALA A 317 -15.06 -43.60 -9.42
C ALA A 317 -14.46 -44.22 -8.14
N THR A 318 -15.34 -44.90 -7.39
CA THR A 318 -15.18 -45.43 -6.03
C THR A 318 -14.20 -46.61 -5.95
N ILE A 319 -12.90 -46.43 -5.66
CA ILE A 319 -11.97 -47.58 -5.47
C ILE A 319 -10.82 -47.27 -4.45
N ASP A 320 -10.48 -48.27 -3.64
CA ASP A 320 -9.80 -48.20 -2.34
C ASP A 320 -8.40 -48.88 -2.33
N THR A 321 -7.39 -48.33 -3.02
CA THR A 321 -6.00 -48.89 -3.00
C THR A 321 -4.94 -47.82 -2.80
N ALA A 322 -4.02 -48.01 -1.84
CA ALA A 322 -3.02 -47.02 -1.42
C ALA A 322 -2.10 -46.50 -2.54
N GLN A 323 -1.73 -47.34 -3.51
CA GLN A 323 -0.91 -46.92 -4.66
C GLN A 323 -1.66 -46.02 -5.66
N ARG A 324 -2.98 -46.19 -5.82
CA ARG A 324 -3.79 -45.30 -6.67
C ARG A 324 -4.17 -43.99 -5.98
N LEU A 325 -4.22 -43.95 -4.65
CA LEU A 325 -4.41 -42.70 -3.89
C LEU A 325 -3.25 -41.71 -4.12
N ALA A 326 -2.01 -42.21 -4.18
CA ALA A 326 -0.85 -41.39 -4.53
C ALA A 326 -0.94 -40.83 -5.97
N GLN A 327 -1.41 -41.65 -6.92
CA GLN A 327 -1.62 -41.22 -8.31
C GLN A 327 -2.75 -40.19 -8.45
N ILE A 328 -3.84 -40.32 -7.67
CA ILE A 328 -4.93 -39.32 -7.63
C ILE A 328 -4.39 -37.98 -7.14
N ARG A 329 -3.60 -37.98 -6.05
CA ARG A 329 -2.97 -36.77 -5.53
C ARG A 329 -2.00 -36.16 -6.53
N GLU A 330 -1.15 -36.96 -7.17
CA GLU A 330 -0.20 -36.47 -8.17
C GLU A 330 -0.90 -35.82 -9.37
N ARG A 331 -1.99 -36.44 -9.86
CA ARG A 331 -2.82 -35.87 -10.93
C ARG A 331 -3.57 -34.60 -10.49
N ALA A 332 -4.11 -34.57 -9.27
CA ALA A 332 -4.75 -33.36 -8.73
C ALA A 332 -3.75 -32.23 -8.50
N THR A 333 -2.53 -32.53 -8.04
CA THR A 333 -1.42 -31.57 -7.99
C THR A 333 -1.01 -31.11 -9.39
N ASN A 334 -1.08 -31.99 -10.39
CA ASN A 334 -0.89 -31.56 -11.77
C ASN A 334 -2.00 -30.63 -12.26
N SER A 335 -3.26 -30.80 -11.84
CA SER A 335 -4.33 -29.81 -12.11
C SER A 335 -4.01 -28.45 -11.47
N MET A 336 -3.52 -28.46 -10.23
CA MET A 336 -3.03 -27.27 -9.52
C MET A 336 -1.91 -26.54 -10.30
N LEU A 337 -1.02 -27.26 -11.00
CA LEU A 337 0.01 -26.68 -11.88
C LEU A 337 -0.56 -25.89 -13.06
N PHE A 338 -1.70 -26.32 -13.62
CA PHE A 338 -2.34 -25.62 -14.73
C PHE A 338 -3.03 -24.33 -14.26
N THR A 339 -3.53 -24.33 -13.01
CA THR A 339 -4.06 -23.12 -12.37
C THR A 339 -2.96 -22.12 -11.98
N LEU A 340 -1.75 -22.60 -11.64
CA LEU A 340 -0.56 -21.78 -11.33
C LEU A 340 0.16 -21.20 -12.57
N GLY A 341 -0.58 -20.87 -13.62
CA GLY A 341 -0.04 -20.39 -14.88
C GLY A 341 0.77 -19.09 -14.77
N ALA A 342 1.15 -18.53 -15.93
CA ALA A 342 1.75 -17.20 -16.01
C ALA A 342 0.98 -16.08 -15.24
N PRO A 343 -0.36 -16.12 -15.11
CA PRO A 343 -1.11 -15.15 -14.31
C PRO A 343 -0.66 -15.04 -12.85
N ALA A 344 -0.35 -16.17 -12.17
CA ALA A 344 0.02 -16.14 -10.75
C ALA A 344 1.37 -15.44 -10.50
N ILE A 345 2.36 -15.61 -11.39
CA ILE A 345 3.62 -14.84 -11.34
C ILE A 345 3.29 -13.36 -11.48
N LEU A 346 2.39 -13.03 -12.41
CA LEU A 346 2.03 -11.65 -12.66
C LEU A 346 1.39 -11.03 -11.43
N THR A 347 0.46 -11.72 -10.77
CA THR A 347 -0.18 -11.22 -9.55
C THR A 347 0.82 -10.99 -8.43
N ILE A 348 1.73 -11.94 -8.19
CA ILE A 348 2.80 -11.76 -7.19
C ILE A 348 3.68 -10.56 -7.56
N LEU A 349 4.02 -10.41 -8.84
CA LEU A 349 4.85 -9.31 -9.34
C LEU A 349 4.13 -7.95 -9.25
N THR A 350 2.88 -7.85 -9.70
CA THR A 350 2.11 -6.59 -9.69
C THR A 350 1.77 -6.15 -8.28
N THR A 351 1.45 -7.10 -7.39
CA THR A 351 1.18 -6.80 -5.98
C THR A 351 2.44 -6.34 -5.26
N SER A 352 3.57 -7.04 -5.46
CA SER A 352 4.85 -6.64 -4.87
C SER A 352 5.35 -5.30 -5.44
N LEU A 353 5.20 -5.05 -6.75
CA LEU A 353 5.48 -3.74 -7.35
C LEU A 353 4.55 -2.65 -6.81
N GLY A 354 3.29 -2.97 -6.52
CA GLY A 354 2.35 -2.08 -5.85
C GLY A 354 2.89 -1.60 -4.51
N PHE A 355 3.33 -2.53 -3.65
CA PHE A 355 3.97 -2.16 -2.38
C PHE A 355 5.33 -1.47 -2.56
N ALA A 356 6.18 -1.96 -3.47
CA ALA A 356 7.51 -1.43 -3.71
C ALA A 356 7.49 -0.01 -4.29
N SER A 357 6.44 0.37 -5.02
CA SER A 357 6.31 1.73 -5.55
C SER A 357 6.19 2.80 -4.46
N ASN A 358 5.78 2.43 -3.24
CA ASN A 358 5.82 3.31 -2.07
C ASN A 358 7.26 3.72 -1.68
N ALA A 359 8.29 3.05 -2.21
CA ALA A 359 9.67 3.49 -2.02
C ALA A 359 9.96 4.88 -2.61
N PHE A 360 9.13 5.32 -3.57
CA PHE A 360 9.22 6.64 -4.21
C PHE A 360 8.39 7.72 -3.51
N ALA A 361 7.67 7.39 -2.43
CA ALA A 361 6.78 8.33 -1.73
C ALA A 361 7.50 9.41 -0.90
N GLY A 362 8.84 9.35 -0.80
CA GLY A 362 9.67 10.38 -0.14
C GLY A 362 9.70 10.33 1.40
N LEU A 363 8.94 9.43 2.02
CA LEU A 363 8.87 9.24 3.48
C LEU A 363 9.54 7.93 3.90
N ALA A 364 10.45 7.99 4.88
CA ALA A 364 11.18 6.81 5.34
C ALA A 364 10.23 5.71 5.85
N MET A 365 9.25 6.05 6.69
CA MET A 365 8.30 5.08 7.24
C MET A 365 7.48 4.35 6.16
N ILE A 366 7.05 5.07 5.12
CA ILE A 366 6.26 4.52 4.01
C ILE A 366 7.14 3.68 3.07
N ARG A 367 8.37 4.15 2.79
CA ARG A 367 9.35 3.40 1.99
C ARG A 367 9.71 2.08 2.66
N ASP A 368 10.02 2.12 3.94
CA ASP A 368 10.44 0.97 4.73
C ASP A 368 9.30 -0.05 4.84
N PHE A 369 8.07 0.41 5.11
CA PHE A 369 6.87 -0.42 5.03
C PHE A 369 6.66 -1.02 3.63
N GLY A 370 6.77 -0.21 2.57
CA GLY A 370 6.58 -0.65 1.19
C GLY A 370 7.59 -1.72 0.77
N ALA A 371 8.85 -1.56 1.17
CA ALA A 371 9.91 -2.54 0.94
C ALA A 371 9.65 -3.85 1.70
N ALA A 372 9.31 -3.77 3.00
CA ALA A 372 8.99 -4.93 3.81
C ALA A 372 7.75 -5.68 3.30
N ALA A 373 6.68 -4.96 2.93
CA ALA A 373 5.47 -5.56 2.36
C ALA A 373 5.72 -6.19 0.99
N ALA A 374 6.49 -5.53 0.12
CA ALA A 374 6.86 -6.10 -1.19
C ALA A 374 7.64 -7.41 -1.02
N PHE A 375 8.60 -7.44 -0.10
CA PHE A 375 9.33 -8.66 0.25
C PHE A 375 8.39 -9.73 0.83
N ALA A 376 7.46 -9.35 1.71
CA ALA A 376 6.50 -10.29 2.30
C ALA A 376 5.64 -10.98 1.24
N ILE A 377 5.18 -10.25 0.22
CA ILE A 377 4.40 -10.82 -0.89
C ILE A 377 5.26 -11.74 -1.77
N ILE A 378 6.51 -11.36 -2.06
CA ILE A 378 7.45 -12.20 -2.81
C ILE A 378 7.76 -13.48 -2.04
N ALA A 379 8.08 -13.37 -0.75
CA ALA A 379 8.33 -14.49 0.15
C ALA A 379 7.09 -15.41 0.21
N ASN A 380 5.90 -14.84 0.36
CA ASN A 380 4.64 -15.59 0.34
C ASN A 380 4.44 -16.36 -0.97
N GLY A 381 4.72 -15.73 -2.11
CA GLY A 381 4.69 -16.40 -3.42
C GLY A 381 5.67 -17.58 -3.50
N ILE A 382 6.92 -17.38 -3.08
CA ILE A 382 7.95 -18.44 -3.07
C ILE A 382 7.55 -19.59 -2.15
N VAL A 383 7.12 -19.29 -0.92
CA VAL A 383 6.69 -20.29 0.06
C VAL A 383 5.45 -21.03 -0.46
N THR A 384 4.48 -20.33 -1.05
CA THR A 384 3.28 -20.95 -1.65
C THR A 384 3.65 -21.98 -2.71
N VAL A 385 4.49 -21.58 -3.67
CA VAL A 385 4.93 -22.40 -4.82
C VAL A 385 5.75 -23.62 -4.38
N LEU A 386 6.56 -23.49 -3.31
CA LEU A 386 7.43 -24.56 -2.84
C LEU A 386 6.75 -25.49 -1.83
N LEU A 387 5.95 -24.94 -0.91
CA LEU A 387 5.43 -25.68 0.25
C LEU A 387 4.06 -26.32 -0.03
N VAL A 388 3.12 -25.57 -0.63
CA VAL A 388 1.74 -26.05 -0.82
C VAL A 388 1.65 -27.32 -1.68
N PRO A 389 2.33 -27.44 -2.85
CA PRO A 389 2.25 -28.66 -3.64
C PRO A 389 2.83 -29.86 -2.90
N VAL A 390 3.94 -29.65 -2.18
CA VAL A 390 4.58 -30.72 -1.39
C VAL A 390 3.58 -31.27 -0.36
N LEU A 391 2.92 -30.40 0.40
CA LEU A 391 1.94 -30.80 1.42
C LEU A 391 0.71 -31.47 0.82
N TYR A 392 0.17 -30.98 -0.30
CA TYR A 392 -1.01 -31.59 -0.95
C TYR A 392 -0.70 -32.93 -1.61
N THR A 393 0.50 -33.08 -2.19
CA THR A 393 0.88 -34.37 -2.79
C THR A 393 1.10 -35.44 -1.72
N THR A 394 1.56 -35.08 -0.52
CA THR A 394 1.78 -36.02 0.59
C THR A 394 0.54 -36.26 1.46
N TYR A 395 -0.21 -35.20 1.79
CA TYR A 395 -1.30 -35.24 2.79
C TYR A 395 -2.64 -34.75 2.26
N GLY A 396 -2.72 -34.32 1.00
CA GLY A 396 -3.93 -33.76 0.42
C GLY A 396 -5.12 -34.73 0.43
N PRO A 397 -6.35 -34.20 0.48
CA PRO A 397 -7.55 -35.04 0.40
C PRO A 397 -7.63 -35.74 -0.96
N THR A 398 -8.18 -36.95 -0.96
CA THR A 398 -8.29 -37.82 -2.15
C THR A 398 -9.71 -37.91 -2.69
N ARG A 399 -10.70 -37.40 -1.94
CA ARG A 399 -12.08 -37.29 -2.37
C ARG A 399 -12.36 -35.85 -2.75
N ALA A 400 -13.02 -35.64 -3.88
CA ALA A 400 -13.61 -34.36 -4.21
C ALA A 400 -14.53 -33.94 -3.05
N SER A 401 -14.42 -32.67 -2.64
CA SER A 401 -15.48 -32.08 -1.82
C SER A 401 -16.63 -31.81 -2.80
N PRO A 402 -17.82 -32.43 -2.66
CA PRO A 402 -18.92 -32.26 -3.61
C PRO A 402 -19.46 -30.81 -3.69
N HIS A 403 -18.85 -29.88 -2.96
CA HIS A 403 -19.25 -28.49 -2.81
C HIS A 403 -18.11 -27.48 -2.93
N ALA A 404 -16.91 -27.86 -3.41
CA ALA A 404 -15.86 -26.88 -3.68
C ALA A 404 -16.39 -25.88 -4.73
N PHE A 405 -16.74 -24.67 -4.29
CA PHE A 405 -17.48 -23.64 -5.06
C PHE A 405 -18.93 -23.99 -5.49
N ALA A 406 -19.44 -25.23 -5.32
CA ALA A 406 -20.82 -25.57 -5.71
C ALA A 406 -21.91 -24.92 -4.84
N GLY A 407 -21.60 -24.50 -3.60
CA GLY A 407 -22.51 -23.68 -2.78
C GLY A 407 -22.83 -22.32 -3.40
N ALA A 408 -22.02 -21.86 -4.35
CA ALA A 408 -22.25 -20.65 -5.12
C ALA A 408 -22.94 -20.92 -6.48
N ALA A 409 -23.37 -22.14 -6.82
CA ALA A 409 -23.83 -22.51 -8.17
C ALA A 409 -24.95 -21.62 -8.79
N GLY A 410 -25.70 -20.88 -7.97
CA GLY A 410 -26.65 -19.86 -8.45
C GLY A 410 -26.00 -18.53 -8.84
N LEU A 411 -25.00 -18.05 -8.11
CA LEU A 411 -24.43 -16.71 -8.24
C LEU A 411 -23.70 -16.46 -9.57
N PRO A 412 -22.81 -17.35 -10.08
CA PRO A 412 -22.19 -17.21 -11.40
C PRO A 412 -23.21 -17.22 -12.52
N ASN A 413 -24.24 -18.07 -12.41
CA ASN A 413 -25.31 -18.15 -13.40
C ASN A 413 -26.20 -16.90 -13.38
N ILE A 414 -26.49 -16.35 -12.20
CA ILE A 414 -27.22 -15.08 -12.04
C ILE A 414 -26.36 -13.91 -12.55
N ALA A 415 -25.07 -13.86 -12.20
CA ALA A 415 -24.15 -12.83 -12.68
C ALA A 415 -24.00 -12.88 -14.20
N ALA A 416 -23.79 -14.06 -14.78
CA ALA A 416 -23.72 -14.26 -16.23
C ALA A 416 -25.04 -13.89 -16.94
N ARG A 417 -26.21 -14.22 -16.36
CA ARG A 417 -27.51 -13.79 -16.91
C ARG A 417 -27.74 -12.29 -16.79
N ALA A 418 -27.45 -11.69 -15.64
CA ALA A 418 -27.57 -10.25 -15.41
C ALA A 418 -26.66 -9.47 -16.37
N LEU A 419 -25.42 -9.93 -16.55
CA LEU A 419 -24.47 -9.38 -17.52
C LEU A 419 -24.93 -9.57 -18.96
N GLY A 420 -25.47 -10.74 -19.31
CA GLY A 420 -26.05 -10.98 -20.64
C GLY A 420 -27.20 -10.02 -20.96
N VAL A 421 -28.07 -9.74 -19.98
CA VAL A 421 -29.20 -8.79 -20.12
C VAL A 421 -28.71 -7.34 -20.17
N MET A 422 -27.80 -6.94 -19.28
CA MET A 422 -27.23 -5.59 -19.26
C MET A 422 -26.47 -5.28 -20.56
N ARG A 423 -25.70 -6.24 -21.07
CA ARG A 423 -24.95 -6.13 -22.32
C ARG A 423 -25.88 -6.04 -23.54
N ASN A 424 -26.81 -6.98 -23.70
CA ASN A 424 -27.59 -7.05 -24.93
C ASN A 424 -28.68 -5.96 -25.04
N ARG A 425 -29.16 -5.40 -23.92
CA ARG A 425 -30.29 -4.44 -23.94
C ARG A 425 -29.93 -3.02 -23.48
N PHE A 426 -28.88 -2.83 -22.68
CA PHE A 426 -28.59 -1.54 -22.01
C PHE A 426 -27.10 -1.16 -21.96
N THR A 427 -26.24 -1.63 -22.87
CA THR A 427 -24.78 -1.32 -22.85
C THR A 427 -24.48 0.18 -22.77
N LEU A 428 -25.18 1.01 -23.55
CA LEU A 428 -24.97 2.47 -23.53
C LEU A 428 -25.41 3.11 -22.21
N VAL A 429 -26.54 2.67 -21.64
CA VAL A 429 -27.08 3.22 -20.38
C VAL A 429 -26.21 2.83 -19.19
N THR A 430 -25.75 1.58 -19.15
CA THR A 430 -24.88 1.07 -18.08
C THR A 430 -23.51 1.72 -18.11
N LEU A 431 -22.94 1.92 -19.31
CA LEU A 431 -21.70 2.68 -19.48
C LEU A 431 -21.87 4.15 -19.09
N ALA A 432 -22.97 4.80 -19.50
CA ALA A 432 -23.26 6.19 -19.14
C ALA A 432 -23.44 6.36 -17.63
N LEU A 433 -24.14 5.44 -16.96
CA LEU A 433 -24.31 5.44 -15.51
C LEU A 433 -22.99 5.23 -14.78
N ALA A 434 -22.15 4.29 -15.25
CA ALA A 434 -20.83 4.04 -14.68
C ALA A 434 -19.91 5.26 -14.84
N ILE A 435 -19.88 5.87 -16.03
CA ILE A 435 -19.11 7.10 -16.29
C ILE A 435 -19.63 8.26 -15.42
N GLY A 436 -20.95 8.42 -15.31
CA GLY A 436 -21.55 9.44 -14.45
C GLY A 436 -21.18 9.26 -12.98
N LEU A 437 -21.22 8.02 -12.48
CA LEU A 437 -20.81 7.69 -11.12
C LEU A 437 -19.32 8.00 -10.89
N ILE A 438 -18.45 7.61 -11.83
CA ILE A 438 -17.01 7.92 -11.77
C ILE A 438 -16.79 9.43 -11.77
N PHE A 439 -17.49 10.18 -12.62
CA PHE A 439 -17.38 11.63 -12.70
C PHE A 439 -17.71 12.31 -11.37
N VAL A 440 -18.79 11.88 -10.69
CA VAL A 440 -19.16 12.39 -9.36
C VAL A 440 -18.05 12.13 -8.34
N PHE A 441 -17.48 10.93 -8.28
CA PHE A 441 -16.40 10.63 -7.33
C PHE A 441 -15.10 11.40 -7.64
N VAL A 442 -14.76 11.55 -8.92
CA VAL A 442 -13.57 12.33 -9.34
C VAL A 442 -13.73 13.81 -8.97
N GLN A 443 -14.92 14.38 -9.15
CA GLN A 443 -15.20 15.76 -8.74
C GLN A 443 -15.01 15.94 -7.22
N GLN A 444 -15.47 14.98 -6.43
CA GLN A 444 -15.29 15.00 -4.97
C GLN A 444 -13.82 14.85 -4.55
N ALA A 445 -13.05 14.03 -5.26
CA ALA A 445 -11.63 13.80 -4.96
C ALA A 445 -10.75 15.05 -5.05
N ALA A 446 -11.14 16.05 -5.86
CA ALA A 446 -10.34 17.27 -6.08
C ALA A 446 -10.14 18.14 -4.82
N ASN A 447 -10.98 17.98 -3.79
CA ASN A 447 -10.96 18.78 -2.56
C ASN A 447 -10.56 17.97 -1.31
N LEU A 448 -9.72 16.94 -1.47
CA LEU A 448 -9.22 16.17 -0.33
C LEU A 448 -8.29 17.02 0.57
N HIS A 449 -8.45 16.89 1.88
CA HIS A 449 -7.62 17.56 2.87
C HIS A 449 -6.55 16.61 3.39
N VAL A 450 -5.37 17.13 3.74
CA VAL A 450 -4.18 16.36 4.13
C VAL A 450 -3.84 16.68 5.58
N THR A 451 -3.57 15.66 6.39
CA THR A 451 -3.11 15.85 7.78
C THR A 451 -2.09 14.79 8.15
N ASN A 452 -1.13 15.16 9.00
CA ASN A 452 -0.13 14.25 9.53
C ASN A 452 0.07 14.45 11.05
N GLU A 453 -1.00 14.82 11.76
CA GLU A 453 -0.95 15.09 13.19
C GLU A 453 -1.00 13.80 14.04
N PRO A 454 -0.01 13.51 14.89
CA PRO A 454 0.03 12.28 15.68
C PRO A 454 -1.16 12.07 16.62
N LEU A 455 -1.74 13.14 17.18
CA LEU A 455 -2.92 13.03 18.04
C LEU A 455 -4.15 12.50 17.29
N THR A 456 -4.25 12.78 15.99
CA THR A 456 -5.32 12.23 15.14
C THR A 456 -5.16 10.74 14.87
N PHE A 457 -4.00 10.15 15.22
CA PHE A 457 -3.78 8.71 15.10
C PHE A 457 -4.54 7.92 16.17
N PHE A 458 -4.96 8.57 17.25
CA PHE A 458 -5.77 7.95 18.28
C PHE A 458 -7.26 8.21 18.04
N ARG A 459 -8.11 7.35 18.60
CA ARG A 459 -9.55 7.58 18.66
C ARG A 459 -9.86 8.76 19.60
N SER A 460 -10.93 9.49 19.31
CA SER A 460 -11.31 10.72 20.02
C SER A 460 -11.71 10.50 21.48
N ASP A 461 -12.03 9.28 21.87
CA ASP A 461 -12.43 8.85 23.21
C ASP A 461 -11.25 8.49 24.12
N ARG A 462 -10.00 8.59 23.63
CA ARG A 462 -8.81 8.26 24.42
C ARG A 462 -8.48 9.39 25.38
N ALA A 463 -8.19 9.04 26.63
CA ALA A 463 -7.88 9.98 27.71
C ALA A 463 -6.75 11.00 27.35
N VAL A 464 -5.77 10.59 26.54
CA VAL A 464 -4.69 11.49 26.09
C VAL A 464 -5.19 12.58 25.14
N VAL A 465 -6.19 12.28 24.30
CA VAL A 465 -6.80 13.23 23.37
C VAL A 465 -7.69 14.21 24.13
N GLU A 466 -8.51 13.70 25.06
CA GLU A 466 -9.37 14.51 25.92
C GLU A 466 -8.55 15.46 26.80
N ALA A 467 -7.53 14.94 27.50
CA ALA A 467 -6.67 15.77 28.36
C ALA A 467 -5.87 16.82 27.56
N SER A 468 -5.47 16.50 26.33
CA SER A 468 -4.80 17.46 25.43
C SER A 468 -5.76 18.57 24.99
N ALA A 469 -7.03 18.23 24.68
CA ALA A 469 -8.06 19.21 24.34
C ALA A 469 -8.40 20.11 25.55
N GLN A 470 -8.48 19.52 26.74
CA GLN A 470 -8.77 20.23 27.98
C GLN A 470 -7.63 21.17 28.39
N MET A 471 -6.37 20.72 28.27
CA MET A 471 -5.20 21.59 28.47
C MET A 471 -5.24 22.77 27.51
N GLN A 472 -5.58 22.55 26.24
CA GLN A 472 -5.67 23.58 25.20
C GLN A 472 -6.71 24.68 25.49
N GLU A 473 -7.80 24.38 26.20
CA GLU A 473 -8.82 25.38 26.55
C GLU A 473 -8.38 26.32 27.69
N GLU A 474 -7.54 25.83 28.60
CA GLU A 474 -7.19 26.55 29.84
C GLU A 474 -5.76 27.12 29.83
N ILE A 475 -4.84 26.46 29.12
CA ILE A 475 -3.40 26.75 29.09
C ILE A 475 -2.92 26.69 27.63
N ALA A 476 -1.90 27.49 27.31
CA ALA A 476 -1.23 27.51 26.03
C ALA A 476 -0.78 26.10 25.60
N GLY A 477 -0.79 25.88 24.29
CA GLY A 477 -0.56 24.56 23.72
C GLY A 477 0.73 23.88 24.08
N ALA A 478 0.69 22.55 23.94
CA ALA A 478 1.84 21.68 24.17
C ALA A 478 2.81 21.70 22.97
N LYS A 479 2.35 22.06 21.77
CA LYS A 479 3.22 22.20 20.59
C LYS A 479 3.90 23.56 20.62
N LEU A 480 5.15 23.58 20.18
CA LEU A 480 5.94 24.79 20.13
C LEU A 480 6.85 24.84 18.91
N PHE A 481 7.11 26.05 18.44
CA PHE A 481 8.15 26.33 17.46
C PHE A 481 8.94 27.56 17.89
N TYR A 482 10.11 27.71 17.31
CA TYR A 482 11.08 28.73 17.63
C TYR A 482 11.22 29.70 16.46
N VAL A 483 11.25 30.98 16.77
CA VAL A 483 11.67 32.05 15.85
C VAL A 483 12.98 32.59 16.36
N THR A 484 14.07 32.25 15.68
CA THR A 484 15.44 32.62 16.08
C THR A 484 15.97 33.72 15.16
N LEU A 485 16.53 34.76 15.77
CA LEU A 485 17.23 35.85 15.09
C LEU A 485 18.71 35.80 15.48
N GLU A 486 19.60 35.84 14.50
CA GLU A 486 21.05 35.84 14.67
C GLU A 486 21.66 37.11 14.08
N SER A 487 22.33 37.91 14.92
CA SER A 487 23.07 39.09 14.47
C SER A 487 24.50 38.74 14.07
N ASN A 488 25.15 39.61 13.30
CA ASN A 488 26.59 39.52 13.02
C ASN A 488 27.47 40.09 14.15
N SER A 489 26.89 40.79 15.13
CA SER A 489 27.61 41.41 16.24
C SER A 489 27.36 40.72 17.58
N GLU A 490 28.43 40.58 18.38
CA GLU A 490 28.34 40.09 19.76
C GLU A 490 27.63 41.12 20.65
N GLY A 491 26.80 40.65 21.59
CA GLY A 491 26.08 41.56 22.47
C GLY A 491 24.89 42.29 21.84
N ALA A 492 24.49 41.93 20.62
CA ALA A 492 23.41 42.58 19.85
C ALA A 492 22.09 42.65 20.63
N PHE A 493 21.68 41.58 21.30
CA PHE A 493 20.42 41.52 22.05
C PHE A 493 20.50 42.16 23.45
N ARG A 494 21.56 42.92 23.73
CA ARG A 494 21.57 43.89 24.85
C ARG A 494 21.07 45.27 24.43
N ASP A 495 20.96 45.53 23.13
CA ASP A 495 20.47 46.79 22.59
C ASP A 495 18.93 46.83 22.67
N PRO A 496 18.32 47.86 23.29
CA PRO A 496 16.88 48.10 23.28
C PRO A 496 16.24 48.01 21.90
N ALA A 497 16.91 48.47 20.84
CA ALA A 497 16.36 48.45 19.49
C ALA A 497 16.13 47.02 19.00
N ASN A 498 17.04 46.09 19.31
CA ASN A 498 16.91 44.69 18.93
C ASN A 498 15.88 43.95 19.77
N LEU A 499 15.75 44.29 21.06
CA LEU A 499 14.67 43.78 21.91
C LEU A 499 13.29 44.30 21.46
N GLN A 500 13.22 45.54 20.98
CA GLN A 500 12.00 46.11 20.42
C GLN A 500 11.57 45.38 19.13
N ARG A 501 12.52 45.00 18.26
CA ARG A 501 12.23 44.13 17.09
C ARG A 501 11.60 42.80 17.52
N LEU A 502 12.09 42.17 18.60
CA LEU A 502 11.47 40.96 19.15
C LEU A 502 10.04 41.22 19.62
N ALA A 503 9.81 42.30 20.36
CA ALA A 503 8.49 42.68 20.86
C ALA A 503 7.49 42.98 19.71
N GLU A 504 7.94 43.58 18.62
CA GLU A 504 7.11 43.85 17.42
C GLU A 504 6.72 42.54 16.70
N ILE A 505 7.66 41.61 16.56
CA ILE A 505 7.37 40.26 16.03
C ILE A 505 6.33 39.56 16.92
N GLN A 506 6.48 39.63 18.24
CA GLN A 506 5.51 39.04 19.19
C GLN A 506 4.14 39.72 19.15
N ALA A 507 4.09 41.04 18.95
CA ALA A 507 2.85 41.78 18.77
C ALA A 507 2.11 41.31 17.51
N PHE A 508 2.84 41.03 16.42
CA PHE A 508 2.25 40.42 15.22
C PHE A 508 1.71 39.01 15.48
N ILE A 509 2.49 38.14 16.13
CA ILE A 509 2.07 36.78 16.52
C ILE A 509 0.78 36.83 17.34
N THR A 510 0.68 37.77 18.29
CA THR A 510 -0.51 37.97 19.13
C THR A 510 -1.70 38.48 18.32
N LYS A 511 -1.46 39.37 17.36
CA LYS A 511 -2.50 39.94 16.48
C LYS A 511 -3.14 38.90 15.56
N GLN A 512 -2.40 37.86 15.15
CA GLN A 512 -2.95 36.78 14.32
C GLN A 512 -4.03 35.96 15.04
N GLN A 513 -4.04 35.90 16.38
CA GLN A 513 -4.97 35.10 17.20
C GLN A 513 -5.01 33.59 16.89
N ILE A 514 -4.05 33.08 16.11
CA ILE A 514 -3.90 31.65 15.77
C ILE A 514 -2.92 30.93 16.71
N PHE A 515 -1.94 31.66 17.24
CA PHE A 515 -0.96 31.14 18.18
C PHE A 515 -1.36 31.51 19.61
N ASP A 516 -1.16 30.58 20.55
CA ASP A 516 -1.68 30.74 21.90
C ASP A 516 -0.85 31.77 22.69
N ARG A 517 0.48 31.60 22.71
CA ARG A 517 1.42 32.50 23.41
C ARG A 517 2.77 32.54 22.70
N SER A 518 3.47 33.66 22.87
CA SER A 518 4.89 33.80 22.52
C SER A 518 5.66 34.35 23.71
N LEU A 519 6.88 33.85 23.91
CA LEU A 519 7.79 34.29 24.98
C LEU A 519 9.16 34.57 24.40
N SER A 520 9.76 35.70 24.77
CA SER A 520 11.14 36.03 24.39
C SER A 520 11.89 36.76 25.50
N LEU A 521 13.15 37.10 25.24
CA LEU A 521 13.93 37.96 26.13
C LEU A 521 13.24 39.33 26.35
N ALA A 522 12.47 39.83 25.38
CA ALA A 522 11.75 41.08 25.52
C ALA A 522 10.71 41.05 26.64
N ASP A 523 10.01 39.92 26.85
CA ASP A 523 9.04 39.75 27.94
C ASP A 523 9.72 39.77 29.31
N VAL A 524 10.83 39.03 29.46
CA VAL A 524 11.58 38.97 30.71
C VAL A 524 12.05 40.37 31.12
N ILE A 525 12.54 41.15 30.16
CA ILE A 525 12.99 42.52 30.39
C ILE A 525 11.82 43.50 30.61
N ALA A 526 10.71 43.32 29.90
CA ALA A 526 9.49 44.13 30.08
C ALA A 526 8.83 43.89 31.44
N GLN A 527 8.82 42.65 31.92
CA GLN A 527 8.35 42.29 33.26
C GLN A 527 9.20 42.95 34.34
N ALA A 528 10.53 42.88 34.23
CA ALA A 528 11.43 43.58 35.14
C ALA A 528 11.21 45.11 35.12
N SER A 529 10.93 45.68 33.94
CA SER A 529 10.58 47.10 33.78
C SER A 529 9.25 47.46 34.47
N MET A 530 8.23 46.63 34.35
CA MET A 530 6.93 46.82 35.01
C MET A 530 7.10 46.90 36.54
N GLU A 531 7.86 45.97 37.10
CA GLU A 531 8.16 45.88 38.54
C GLU A 531 9.05 47.04 39.02
N ALA A 532 10.00 47.46 38.17
CA ALA A 532 10.79 48.68 38.38
C ALA A 532 9.96 49.97 38.36
N ASN A 533 8.72 49.93 37.83
CA ASN A 533 7.79 51.06 37.80
C ASN A 533 6.58 50.86 38.71
N GLY A 534 6.70 49.99 39.73
CA GLY A 534 5.67 49.82 40.76
C GLY A 534 4.47 48.98 40.29
N GLY A 535 4.69 48.03 39.36
CA GLY A 535 3.66 47.08 38.92
C GLY A 535 2.64 47.67 37.93
N GLN A 536 2.92 48.84 37.36
CA GLN A 536 2.01 49.49 36.41
C GLN A 536 2.00 48.75 35.06
N ARG A 537 0.85 48.21 34.64
CA ARG A 537 0.72 47.45 33.39
C ARG A 537 1.19 48.23 32.14
N ASP A 538 1.02 49.55 32.12
CA ASP A 538 1.48 50.40 31.01
C ASP A 538 3.01 50.43 30.84
N ALA A 539 3.75 50.05 31.89
CA ALA A 539 5.20 49.94 31.92
C ALA A 539 5.73 48.55 31.52
N TYR A 540 4.86 47.59 31.17
CA TYR A 540 5.24 46.31 30.56
C TYR A 540 5.70 46.53 29.10
N LYS A 541 6.88 47.13 28.96
CA LYS A 541 7.52 47.47 27.67
C LYS A 541 9.03 47.38 27.80
N VAL A 542 9.70 47.20 26.66
CA VAL A 542 11.17 47.21 26.58
C VAL A 542 11.69 48.59 27.03
N PRO A 543 12.67 48.66 27.97
CA PRO A 543 13.25 49.92 28.40
C PRO A 543 14.01 50.62 27.27
N PRO A 544 14.00 51.96 27.21
CA PRO A 544 14.60 52.71 26.10
C PRO A 544 16.14 52.74 26.09
N THR A 545 16.80 52.35 27.18
CA THR A 545 18.26 52.51 27.34
C THR A 545 18.97 51.17 27.60
N ARG A 546 20.18 51.04 27.03
CA ARG A 546 21.02 49.85 27.16
C ARG A 546 21.44 49.59 28.61
N GLU A 547 21.65 50.65 29.39
CA GLU A 547 21.99 50.58 30.80
C GLU A 547 20.86 49.95 31.62
N GLN A 548 19.60 50.30 31.34
CA GLN A 548 18.43 49.70 32.01
C GLN A 548 18.28 48.22 31.64
N VAL A 549 18.39 47.89 30.36
CA VAL A 549 18.37 46.49 29.90
C VAL A 549 19.46 45.68 30.58
N SER A 550 20.69 46.21 30.65
CA SER A 550 21.82 45.52 31.30
C SER A 550 21.59 45.32 32.80
N ARG A 551 20.98 46.29 33.49
CA ARG A 551 20.62 46.15 34.91
C ARG A 551 19.59 45.04 35.13
N PHE A 552 18.58 44.94 34.27
CA PHE A 552 17.56 43.90 34.38
C PHE A 552 18.10 42.51 34.02
N LEU A 553 19.00 42.42 33.02
CA LEU A 553 19.69 41.15 32.71
C LEU A 553 20.47 40.59 33.90
N LEU A 554 21.09 41.44 34.72
CA LEU A 554 21.85 41.02 35.91
C LEU A 554 20.96 40.41 37.02
N LEU A 555 19.64 40.64 36.98
CA LEU A 555 18.72 40.05 37.95
C LEU A 555 18.51 38.56 37.69
N HIS A 556 18.72 38.09 36.46
CA HIS A 556 18.47 36.71 36.07
C HIS A 556 19.76 35.89 36.00
N SER A 557 19.67 34.61 36.36
CA SER A 557 20.79 33.69 36.19
C SER A 557 21.01 33.40 34.69
N PRO A 558 22.26 33.13 34.25
CA PRO A 558 22.53 32.73 32.86
C PRO A 558 21.72 31.52 32.41
N ARG A 559 21.44 30.57 33.33
CA ARG A 559 20.61 29.38 33.06
C ARG A 559 19.15 29.72 32.74
N ASN A 560 18.60 30.77 33.34
CA ASN A 560 17.22 31.19 33.07
C ASN A 560 17.12 31.92 31.72
N LEU A 561 18.17 32.64 31.33
CA LEU A 561 18.22 33.38 30.07
C LEU A 561 18.54 32.51 28.85
N SER A 562 19.19 31.36 29.04
CA SER A 562 19.69 30.52 27.93
C SER A 562 18.61 29.98 26.99
N ILE A 563 17.33 29.98 27.39
CA ILE A 563 16.21 29.59 26.52
C ILE A 563 15.75 30.70 25.56
N TYR A 564 16.14 31.95 25.85
CA TYR A 564 15.75 33.14 25.09
C TYR A 564 16.92 33.80 24.37
N VAL A 565 18.15 33.63 24.85
CA VAL A 565 19.33 34.30 24.29
C VAL A 565 20.58 33.43 24.42
N SER A 566 21.44 33.46 23.39
CA SER A 566 22.72 32.77 23.42
C SER A 566 23.68 33.40 24.43
N HIS A 567 24.68 32.63 24.89
CA HIS A 567 25.65 33.09 25.89
C HIS A 567 26.37 34.39 25.49
N ASP A 568 26.64 34.57 24.19
CA ASP A 568 27.29 35.74 23.59
C ASP A 568 26.31 36.88 23.24
N PHE A 569 25.01 36.72 23.54
CA PHE A 569 23.95 37.67 23.20
C PHE A 569 23.86 38.02 21.70
N ARG A 570 24.40 37.15 20.84
CA ARG A 570 24.39 37.28 19.38
C ARG A 570 23.10 36.74 18.77
N ARG A 571 22.48 35.76 19.41
CA ARG A 571 21.23 35.10 18.97
C ARG A 571 20.16 35.24 20.03
N ALA A 572 18.94 35.55 19.60
CA ALA A 572 17.76 35.53 20.44
C ALA A 572 16.69 34.61 19.85
N ASN A 573 15.87 34.07 20.75
CA ASN A 573 14.88 33.07 20.46
C ASN A 573 13.52 33.50 21.01
N ILE A 574 12.50 33.43 20.17
CA ILE A 574 11.09 33.58 20.54
C ILE A 574 10.48 32.19 20.54
N ILE A 575 9.97 31.76 21.69
CA ILE A 575 9.29 30.49 21.87
C ILE A 575 7.81 30.73 21.62
N VAL A 576 7.24 30.09 20.60
CA VAL A 576 5.82 30.24 20.25
C VAL A 576 5.11 28.93 20.56
N ARG A 577 4.07 29.00 21.39
CA ARG A 577 3.20 27.86 21.76
C ARG A 577 1.88 27.96 21.00
N HIS A 578 1.40 26.83 20.52
CA HIS A 578 0.17 26.78 19.76
C HIS A 578 -0.48 25.39 19.78
N ASN A 579 -1.74 25.34 19.35
CA ASN A 579 -2.46 24.08 19.16
C ASN A 579 -3.08 23.93 17.76
N VAL A 580 -2.58 24.69 16.78
CA VAL A 580 -3.02 24.56 15.39
C VAL A 580 -2.91 23.11 14.92
N ARG A 581 -4.05 22.55 14.50
CA ARG A 581 -4.21 21.16 14.03
C ARG A 581 -4.08 21.06 12.51
N ASP A 582 -4.65 22.04 11.81
CA ASP A 582 -4.67 22.05 10.36
C ASP A 582 -3.32 22.53 9.79
N SER A 583 -2.64 21.64 9.06
CA SER A 583 -1.32 21.92 8.48
C SER A 583 -1.39 23.07 7.46
N SER A 584 -2.48 23.20 6.70
CA SER A 584 -2.62 24.25 5.69
C SER A 584 -2.75 25.64 6.32
N THR A 585 -3.54 25.73 7.40
CA THR A 585 -3.70 26.94 8.22
C THR A 585 -2.37 27.30 8.89
N LEU A 586 -1.68 26.33 9.48
CA LEU A 586 -0.38 26.58 10.10
C LEU A 586 0.64 27.10 9.09
N ASN A 587 0.78 26.43 7.95
CA ASN A 587 1.76 26.81 6.91
C ASN A 587 1.49 28.21 6.37
N HIS A 588 0.21 28.58 6.16
CA HIS A 588 -0.16 29.93 5.72
C HIS A 588 0.30 31.01 6.70
N HIS A 589 0.02 30.84 8.00
CA HIS A 589 0.39 31.82 9.02
C HIS A 589 1.90 31.84 9.32
N ILE A 590 2.59 30.70 9.15
CA ILE A 590 4.05 30.64 9.24
C ILE A 590 4.70 31.39 8.08
N GLU A 591 4.14 31.35 6.87
CA GLU A 591 4.69 32.10 5.73
C GLU A 591 4.53 33.61 5.94
N GLU A 592 3.35 34.07 6.39
CA GLU A 592 3.15 35.47 6.80
C GLU A 592 4.12 35.88 7.92
N LEU A 593 4.33 34.99 8.90
CA LEU A 593 5.28 35.25 9.98
C LEU A 593 6.72 35.34 9.46
N ARG A 594 7.13 34.52 8.47
CA ARG A 594 8.45 34.61 7.83
C ARG A 594 8.67 35.98 7.19
N GLU A 595 7.67 36.52 6.50
CA GLU A 595 7.75 37.84 5.87
C GLU A 595 7.94 38.95 6.91
N VAL A 596 7.14 38.93 7.98
CA VAL A 596 7.23 39.93 9.06
C VAL A 596 8.56 39.83 9.81
N VAL A 597 8.99 38.61 10.14
CA VAL A 597 10.27 38.36 10.81
C VAL A 597 11.44 38.85 9.95
N ALA A 598 11.42 38.58 8.64
CA ALA A 598 12.44 39.08 7.72
C ALA A 598 12.42 40.62 7.61
N HIS A 599 11.23 41.22 7.60
CA HIS A 599 11.09 42.68 7.53
C HIS A 599 11.66 43.37 8.78
N HIS A 600 11.37 42.87 9.99
CA HIS A 600 11.85 43.46 11.24
C HIS A 600 13.31 43.10 11.55
N ALA A 601 13.80 41.95 11.10
CA ALA A 601 15.19 41.56 11.27
C ALA A 601 16.17 42.46 10.49
N GLY A 602 15.77 42.94 9.30
CA GLY A 602 16.63 43.74 8.43
C GLY A 602 17.68 42.91 7.70
N SER A 603 18.66 43.57 7.07
CA SER A 603 19.77 42.91 6.37
C SER A 603 20.97 42.55 7.26
N ASP A 604 20.95 42.99 8.52
CA ASP A 604 21.99 42.81 9.52
C ASP A 604 21.83 41.52 10.36
N MET A 605 20.71 40.80 10.21
CA MET A 605 20.41 39.57 10.94
C MET A 605 19.93 38.46 10.02
N THR A 606 20.30 37.21 10.35
CA THR A 606 19.73 36.01 9.73
C THR A 606 18.62 35.45 10.61
N THR A 607 17.54 34.95 9.99
CA THR A 607 16.36 34.47 10.71
C THR A 607 16.08 33.00 10.40
N SER A 608 15.54 32.28 11.37
CA SER A 608 15.07 30.91 11.18
C SER A 608 13.81 30.66 11.98
N ILE A 609 12.85 29.97 11.36
CA ILE A 609 11.64 29.48 12.02
C ILE A 609 11.67 27.96 11.95
N VAL A 610 11.82 27.33 13.12
CA VAL A 610 12.07 25.89 13.25
C VAL A 610 11.23 25.30 14.37
N GLY A 611 10.84 24.04 14.23
CA GLY A 611 10.09 23.29 15.23
C GLY A 611 9.75 21.92 14.67
N GLU A 612 9.77 20.89 15.50
CA GLU A 612 9.53 19.52 15.05
C GLU A 612 8.16 19.41 14.33
N ASN A 613 7.13 20.04 14.90
CA ASN A 613 5.78 20.09 14.35
C ASN A 613 5.70 20.81 12.98
N LEU A 614 6.54 21.83 12.75
CA LEU A 614 6.61 22.52 11.46
C LEU A 614 7.26 21.62 10.41
N MET A 615 8.29 20.86 10.80
CA MET A 615 8.96 19.92 9.90
C MET A 615 8.03 18.75 9.53
N ILE A 616 7.29 18.21 10.51
CA ILE A 616 6.26 17.17 10.28
C ILE A 616 5.19 17.66 9.31
N ASN A 617 4.77 18.92 9.41
CA ASN A 617 3.81 19.52 8.49
C ASN A 617 4.40 19.80 7.10
N ALA A 618 5.66 20.25 7.00
CA ALA A 618 6.33 20.44 5.71
C ALA A 618 6.48 19.11 4.93
N VAL A 619 6.51 17.99 5.65
CA VAL A 619 6.49 16.64 5.08
C VAL A 619 5.13 16.27 4.48
N ALA A 620 4.02 16.86 4.93
CA ALA A 620 2.68 16.55 4.40
C ALA A 620 2.52 16.94 2.92
N ASP A 621 3.09 18.06 2.48
CA ASP A 621 3.08 18.44 1.05
C ASP A 621 3.95 17.52 0.21
N ARG A 622 5.07 17.04 0.78
CA ARG A 622 5.94 16.05 0.14
C ARG A 622 5.24 14.70 0.04
N LEU A 623 4.39 14.34 1.00
CA LEU A 623 3.61 13.10 0.99
C LEU A 623 2.65 13.06 -0.21
N VAL A 624 1.89 14.13 -0.46
CA VAL A 624 0.95 14.20 -1.60
C VAL A 624 1.70 14.04 -2.93
N LYS A 625 2.75 14.84 -3.12
CA LYS A 625 3.55 14.82 -4.36
C LYS A 625 4.25 13.48 -4.55
N GLY A 626 4.83 12.94 -3.48
CA GLY A 626 5.49 11.64 -3.47
C GLY A 626 4.54 10.50 -3.81
N GLN A 627 3.32 10.51 -3.26
CA GLN A 627 2.34 9.48 -3.56
C GLN A 627 1.78 9.60 -4.98
N ALA A 628 1.55 10.81 -5.48
CA ALA A 628 1.14 11.01 -6.86
C ALA A 628 2.19 10.46 -7.84
N LEU A 629 3.49 10.64 -7.53
CA LEU A 629 4.59 10.04 -8.29
C LEU A 629 4.57 8.51 -8.19
N ALA A 630 4.46 7.94 -6.98
CA ALA A 630 4.41 6.49 -6.77
C ALA A 630 3.24 5.84 -7.52
N PHE A 631 2.05 6.45 -7.45
CA PHE A 631 0.85 6.04 -8.17
C PHE A 631 1.06 6.08 -9.69
N SER A 632 1.60 7.18 -10.21
CA SER A 632 1.85 7.35 -11.64
C SER A 632 2.89 6.34 -12.16
N LEU A 633 3.97 6.13 -11.41
CA LEU A 633 4.98 5.13 -11.72
C LEU A 633 4.38 3.73 -11.74
N LEU A 634 3.57 3.38 -10.74
CA LEU A 634 2.90 2.08 -10.68
C LEU A 634 1.96 1.87 -11.87
N LEU A 635 1.19 2.89 -12.29
CA LEU A 635 0.36 2.80 -13.49
C LEU A 635 1.19 2.53 -14.75
N VAL A 636 2.32 3.20 -14.91
CA VAL A 636 3.24 2.95 -16.05
C VAL A 636 3.80 1.53 -15.98
N VAL A 637 4.23 1.07 -14.82
CA VAL A 637 4.76 -0.28 -14.63
C VAL A 637 3.69 -1.33 -14.94
N VAL A 638 2.50 -1.18 -14.38
CA VAL A 638 1.36 -2.06 -14.64
C VAL A 638 0.97 -2.04 -16.11
N PHE A 639 0.93 -0.86 -16.73
CA PHE A 639 0.67 -0.69 -18.15
C PHE A 639 1.67 -1.49 -19.00
N LEU A 640 2.97 -1.35 -18.70
CA LEU A 640 4.04 -2.06 -19.40
C LEU A 640 3.91 -3.58 -19.22
N VAL A 641 3.67 -4.02 -17.98
CA VAL A 641 3.50 -5.43 -17.62
C VAL A 641 2.30 -6.04 -18.36
N MET A 642 1.14 -5.37 -18.37
CA MET A 642 -0.05 -5.84 -19.09
C MET A 642 0.11 -5.78 -20.61
N SER A 643 0.74 -4.72 -21.12
CA SER A 643 1.02 -4.59 -22.56
C SER A 643 1.95 -5.70 -23.04
N LEU A 644 2.98 -6.01 -22.25
CA LEU A 644 3.89 -7.12 -22.50
C LEU A 644 3.14 -8.45 -22.40
N MET A 645 2.34 -8.66 -21.35
CA MET A 645 1.65 -9.94 -21.14
C MET A 645 0.64 -10.25 -22.24
N PHE A 646 -0.07 -9.26 -22.77
CA PHE A 646 -1.04 -9.47 -23.86
C PHE A 646 -0.52 -9.08 -25.24
N THR A 647 0.79 -8.84 -25.38
CA THR A 647 1.46 -8.42 -26.61
C THR A 647 0.71 -7.33 -27.38
N SER A 648 0.13 -6.38 -26.63
CA SER A 648 -0.79 -5.37 -27.15
C SER A 648 -0.79 -4.14 -26.26
N ILE A 649 -0.29 -3.02 -26.79
CA ILE A 649 -0.36 -1.69 -26.16
C ILE A 649 -1.82 -1.31 -25.88
N LYS A 650 -2.72 -1.53 -26.85
CA LYS A 650 -4.15 -1.29 -26.69
C LYS A 650 -4.72 -2.15 -25.55
N GLY A 651 -4.35 -3.43 -25.52
CA GLY A 651 -4.76 -4.36 -24.44
C GLY A 651 -4.28 -3.90 -23.06
N GLY A 652 -3.06 -3.38 -22.96
CA GLY A 652 -2.51 -2.83 -21.71
C GLY A 652 -3.25 -1.59 -21.21
N ILE A 653 -3.50 -0.59 -22.07
CA ILE A 653 -4.29 0.61 -21.69
C ILE A 653 -5.66 0.18 -21.20
N ILE A 654 -6.28 -0.73 -21.94
CA ILE A 654 -7.63 -1.19 -21.69
C ILE A 654 -7.73 -1.98 -20.37
N ALA A 655 -6.71 -2.75 -20.02
CA ALA A 655 -6.62 -3.47 -18.74
C ALA A 655 -6.52 -2.54 -17.52
N LEU A 656 -5.96 -1.33 -17.68
CA LEU A 656 -5.84 -0.38 -16.57
C LEU A 656 -7.19 0.18 -16.15
N VAL A 657 -8.11 0.38 -17.10
CA VAL A 657 -9.41 1.03 -16.86
C VAL A 657 -10.17 0.39 -15.68
N PRO A 658 -10.44 -0.94 -15.67
CA PRO A 658 -11.14 -1.57 -14.55
C PRO A 658 -10.32 -1.59 -13.24
N SER A 659 -8.99 -1.46 -13.33
CA SER A 659 -8.12 -1.45 -12.16
C SER A 659 -8.04 -0.07 -11.48
N VAL A 660 -8.17 1.02 -12.25
CA VAL A 660 -8.07 2.41 -11.76
C VAL A 660 -9.39 2.91 -11.16
N ILE A 661 -10.53 2.48 -11.71
CA ILE A 661 -11.86 2.94 -11.28
C ILE A 661 -12.10 2.78 -9.77
N PRO A 662 -11.82 1.62 -9.13
CA PRO A 662 -11.99 1.47 -7.68
C PRO A 662 -11.22 2.50 -6.85
N ILE A 663 -10.07 2.97 -7.34
CA ILE A 663 -9.25 3.97 -6.64
C ILE A 663 -9.82 5.38 -6.81
N LEU A 664 -10.30 5.73 -8.01
CA LEU A 664 -10.99 7.01 -8.19
C LEU A 664 -12.25 7.09 -7.31
N MET A 665 -12.97 5.96 -7.19
CA MET A 665 -14.13 5.86 -6.30
C MET A 665 -13.72 6.02 -4.83
N ILE A 666 -12.64 5.37 -4.35
CA ILE A 666 -12.23 5.48 -2.95
C ILE A 666 -11.76 6.89 -2.59
N LEU A 667 -11.07 7.59 -3.50
CA LEU A 667 -10.68 9.00 -3.31
C LEU A 667 -11.91 9.90 -3.14
N GLY A 668 -12.98 9.66 -3.92
CA GLY A 668 -14.24 10.39 -3.76
C GLY A 668 -14.96 10.04 -2.45
N VAL A 669 -14.98 8.76 -2.05
CA VAL A 669 -15.55 8.31 -0.77
C VAL A 669 -14.83 8.96 0.42
N MET A 670 -13.50 9.07 0.37
CA MET A 670 -12.72 9.75 1.41
C MET A 670 -13.19 11.20 1.62
N ARG A 671 -13.45 11.94 0.53
CA ARG A 671 -13.99 13.30 0.65
C ARG A 671 -15.39 13.33 1.27
N ILE A 672 -16.29 12.45 0.81
CA ILE A 672 -17.68 12.39 1.28
C ILE A 672 -17.76 12.06 2.77
N LEU A 673 -16.90 11.15 3.24
CA LEU A 673 -16.82 10.74 4.65
C LEU A 673 -15.90 11.62 5.49
N HIS A 674 -15.35 12.71 4.93
CA HIS A 674 -14.39 13.59 5.60
C HIS A 674 -13.17 12.85 6.18
N ILE A 675 -12.70 11.80 5.51
CA ILE A 675 -11.49 11.06 5.88
C ILE A 675 -10.27 11.80 5.30
N PRO A 676 -9.33 12.27 6.13
CA PRO A 676 -8.14 12.95 5.65
C PRO A 676 -7.19 12.02 4.89
N LEU A 677 -6.39 12.63 4.02
CA LEU A 677 -5.20 12.01 3.46
C LEU A 677 -4.07 12.08 4.50
N ASN A 678 -3.69 10.94 5.08
CA ASN A 678 -2.62 10.79 6.06
C ASN A 678 -1.67 9.67 5.63
N ALA A 679 -0.62 9.42 6.41
CA ALA A 679 0.38 8.38 6.10
C ALA A 679 -0.21 6.96 5.89
N GLY A 680 -1.36 6.64 6.49
CA GLY A 680 -2.06 5.37 6.30
C GLY A 680 -2.96 5.38 5.05
N THR A 681 -3.88 6.34 4.93
CA THR A 681 -4.90 6.37 3.87
C THR A 681 -4.32 6.60 2.48
N VAL A 682 -3.21 7.36 2.40
CA VAL A 682 -2.48 7.63 1.16
C VAL A 682 -1.92 6.35 0.51
N MET A 683 -1.53 5.36 1.32
CA MET A 683 -0.99 4.09 0.83
C MET A 683 -2.05 3.23 0.16
N VAL A 684 -3.32 3.34 0.57
CA VAL A 684 -4.43 2.58 -0.02
C VAL A 684 -4.52 2.85 -1.53
N VAL A 685 -4.33 4.09 -1.95
CA VAL A 685 -4.39 4.52 -3.37
C VAL A 685 -3.43 3.72 -4.26
N VAL A 686 -2.23 3.42 -3.76
CA VAL A 686 -1.16 2.75 -4.50
C VAL A 686 -1.23 1.24 -4.32
N VAL A 687 -1.37 0.77 -3.08
CA VAL A 687 -1.44 -0.65 -2.74
C VAL A 687 -2.68 -1.30 -3.35
N ALA A 688 -3.83 -0.62 -3.34
CA ALA A 688 -5.06 -1.18 -3.85
C ALA A 688 -5.03 -1.40 -5.37
N ILE A 689 -4.25 -0.64 -6.16
CA ILE A 689 -4.04 -0.96 -7.59
C ILE A 689 -3.44 -2.35 -7.74
N GLY A 690 -2.36 -2.61 -7.01
CA GLY A 690 -1.59 -3.86 -7.11
C GLY A 690 -2.44 -5.09 -6.81
N ILE A 691 -3.42 -4.93 -5.91
CA ILE A 691 -4.38 -5.98 -5.54
C ILE A 691 -5.59 -6.02 -6.49
N ALA A 692 -6.17 -4.87 -6.87
CA ALA A 692 -7.39 -4.80 -7.68
C ALA A 692 -7.18 -5.32 -9.10
N ILE A 693 -5.97 -5.19 -9.65
CA ILE A 693 -5.64 -5.67 -10.99
C ILE A 693 -5.67 -7.19 -11.10
N ASP A 694 -5.50 -7.91 -9.99
CA ASP A 694 -5.46 -9.37 -9.96
C ASP A 694 -6.70 -10.01 -10.63
N GLY A 695 -7.90 -9.51 -10.30
CA GLY A 695 -9.14 -9.98 -10.94
C GLY A 695 -9.17 -9.72 -12.45
N THR A 696 -8.64 -8.57 -12.90
CA THR A 696 -8.53 -8.25 -14.32
C THR A 696 -7.54 -9.16 -15.04
N VAL A 697 -6.39 -9.47 -14.44
CA VAL A 697 -5.37 -10.37 -15.01
C VAL A 697 -5.95 -11.75 -15.26
N HIS A 698 -6.65 -12.32 -14.29
CA HIS A 698 -7.24 -13.65 -14.39
C HIS A 698 -8.37 -13.70 -15.43
N LEU A 699 -9.27 -12.73 -15.40
CA LEU A 699 -10.34 -12.61 -16.40
C LEU A 699 -9.77 -12.47 -17.82
N PHE A 700 -8.79 -11.59 -18.04
CA PHE A 700 -8.18 -11.40 -19.36
C PHE A 700 -7.37 -12.62 -19.79
N SER A 701 -6.69 -13.31 -18.87
CA SER A 701 -5.94 -14.53 -19.18
C SER A 701 -6.87 -15.65 -19.62
N ARG A 702 -7.99 -15.86 -18.92
CA ARG A 702 -8.98 -16.88 -19.29
C ARG A 702 -9.69 -16.52 -20.60
N TYR A 703 -9.98 -15.24 -20.82
CA TYR A 703 -10.51 -14.76 -22.10
C TYR A 703 -9.54 -14.99 -23.27
N SER A 704 -8.23 -14.74 -23.09
CA SER A 704 -7.20 -15.03 -24.09
C SER A 704 -7.19 -16.52 -24.46
N GLU A 705 -7.27 -17.39 -23.46
CA GLU A 705 -7.30 -18.85 -23.65
C GLU A 705 -8.56 -19.30 -24.42
N LEU A 706 -9.74 -18.86 -23.98
CA LEU A 706 -11.02 -19.23 -24.61
C LEU A 706 -11.16 -18.68 -26.03
N CYS A 707 -10.58 -17.51 -26.30
CA CYS A 707 -10.53 -16.92 -27.64
C CYS A 707 -9.80 -17.80 -28.66
N ARG A 708 -9.01 -18.80 -28.25
CA ARG A 708 -8.40 -19.76 -29.19
C ARG A 708 -9.41 -20.74 -29.76
N ASN A 709 -10.32 -21.22 -28.92
CA ASN A 709 -11.22 -22.32 -29.24
C ASN A 709 -12.64 -21.87 -29.61
N ALA A 710 -13.01 -20.63 -29.29
CA ALA A 710 -14.35 -20.09 -29.57
C ALA A 710 -14.43 -19.33 -30.91
N THR A 711 -15.48 -19.61 -31.68
CA THR A 711 -15.79 -18.93 -32.95
C THR A 711 -16.43 -17.54 -32.75
N ASN A 712 -16.99 -17.27 -31.56
CA ASN A 712 -17.65 -16.02 -31.21
C ASN A 712 -17.01 -15.38 -29.95
N TYR A 713 -16.48 -14.17 -30.08
CA TYR A 713 -15.86 -13.42 -28.99
C TYR A 713 -16.85 -13.14 -27.84
N ASP A 714 -18.13 -12.90 -28.16
CA ASP A 714 -19.15 -12.63 -27.16
C ASP A 714 -19.46 -13.85 -26.29
N GLU A 715 -19.30 -15.04 -26.86
CA GLU A 715 -19.43 -16.33 -26.20
C GLU A 715 -18.20 -16.60 -25.32
N ALA A 716 -17.00 -16.32 -25.83
CA ALA A 716 -15.77 -16.39 -25.04
C ALA A 716 -15.81 -15.48 -23.80
N VAL A 717 -16.37 -14.27 -23.92
CA VAL A 717 -16.58 -13.36 -22.77
C VAL A 717 -17.56 -13.95 -21.76
N ILE A 718 -18.70 -14.50 -22.22
CA ILE A 718 -19.69 -15.11 -21.31
C ILE A 718 -19.08 -16.30 -20.57
N GLU A 719 -18.34 -17.16 -21.28
CA GLU A 719 -17.73 -18.34 -20.69
C GLU A 719 -16.61 -17.97 -19.71
N THR A 720 -15.81 -16.95 -20.04
CA THR A 720 -14.84 -16.36 -19.11
C THR A 720 -15.50 -15.92 -17.80
N VAL A 721 -16.62 -15.21 -17.89
CA VAL A 721 -17.35 -14.73 -16.70
C VAL A 721 -17.91 -15.90 -15.90
N LYS A 722 -18.45 -16.95 -16.54
CA LYS A 722 -18.94 -18.14 -15.81
C LYS A 722 -17.82 -18.83 -15.04
N ASP A 723 -16.65 -18.98 -15.66
CA ASP A 723 -15.49 -19.66 -15.07
C ASP A 723 -14.85 -18.86 -13.93
N GLU A 724 -14.76 -17.54 -14.09
CA GLU A 724 -13.98 -16.67 -13.19
C GLU A 724 -14.83 -15.88 -12.19
N ALA A 725 -16.16 -15.75 -12.36
CA ALA A 725 -16.97 -14.96 -11.43
C ALA A 725 -16.96 -15.49 -10.00
N ALA A 726 -17.11 -16.80 -9.80
CA ALA A 726 -17.07 -17.39 -8.46
C ALA A 726 -15.69 -17.20 -7.78
N PRO A 727 -14.55 -17.54 -8.44
CA PRO A 727 -13.22 -17.26 -7.90
C PRO A 727 -12.97 -15.77 -7.59
N VAL A 728 -13.35 -14.85 -8.49
CA VAL A 728 -13.15 -13.41 -8.31
C VAL A 728 -13.97 -12.87 -7.12
N ILE A 729 -15.24 -13.28 -6.99
CA ILE A 729 -16.08 -12.89 -5.84
C ILE A 729 -15.53 -13.47 -4.55
N ALA A 730 -15.13 -14.74 -4.55
CA ALA A 730 -14.58 -15.42 -3.39
C ALA A 730 -13.32 -14.71 -2.88
N VAL A 731 -12.34 -14.49 -3.74
CA VAL A 731 -11.10 -13.80 -3.40
C VAL A 731 -11.37 -12.35 -2.98
N GLY A 732 -12.18 -11.61 -3.74
CA GLY A 732 -12.49 -10.22 -3.44
C GLY A 732 -13.21 -10.04 -2.10
N LEU A 733 -14.18 -10.91 -1.78
CA LEU A 733 -14.89 -10.87 -0.49
C LEU A 733 -13.97 -11.30 0.66
N SER A 734 -13.12 -12.30 0.44
CA SER A 734 -12.11 -12.73 1.41
C SER A 734 -11.15 -11.60 1.75
N LEU A 735 -10.66 -10.88 0.74
CA LEU A 735 -9.81 -9.70 0.90
C LEU A 735 -10.56 -8.56 1.61
N ALA A 736 -11.81 -8.29 1.21
CA ALA A 736 -12.62 -7.24 1.82
C ALA A 736 -12.84 -7.48 3.33
N LEU A 737 -13.24 -8.70 3.69
CA LEU A 737 -13.39 -9.08 5.10
C LEU A 737 -12.03 -9.07 5.82
N GLY A 738 -10.98 -9.57 5.17
CA GLY A 738 -9.62 -9.63 5.71
C GLY A 738 -9.06 -8.26 6.07
N PHE A 739 -9.13 -7.29 5.15
CA PHE A 739 -8.78 -5.90 5.45
C PHE A 739 -9.73 -5.26 6.46
N GLY A 740 -11.00 -5.67 6.46
CA GLY A 740 -12.00 -5.25 7.44
C GLY A 740 -11.60 -5.57 8.89
N VAL A 741 -10.76 -6.57 9.15
CA VAL A 741 -10.24 -6.84 10.51
C VAL A 741 -9.43 -5.67 11.06
N LEU A 742 -8.72 -4.94 10.20
CA LEU A 742 -7.91 -3.79 10.62
C LEU A 742 -8.77 -2.64 11.19
N LEU A 743 -10.09 -2.61 10.93
CA LEU A 743 -11.02 -1.66 11.57
C LEU A 743 -11.03 -1.76 13.10
N LEU A 744 -10.62 -2.90 13.65
CA LEU A 744 -10.57 -3.15 15.09
C LEU A 744 -9.34 -2.51 15.76
N SER A 745 -8.44 -1.91 14.98
CA SER A 745 -7.24 -1.23 15.46
C SER A 745 -7.57 0.00 16.31
N ASP A 746 -6.81 0.19 17.40
CA ASP A 746 -6.90 1.42 18.20
C ASP A 746 -6.27 2.62 17.49
N PHE A 747 -5.40 2.40 16.50
CA PHE A 747 -4.88 3.46 15.65
C PHE A 747 -5.78 3.74 14.45
N THR A 748 -6.22 5.00 14.37
CA THR A 748 -7.04 5.55 13.29
C THR A 748 -6.43 5.32 11.89
N PRO A 749 -5.12 5.50 11.62
CA PRO A 749 -4.57 5.29 10.28
C PRO A 749 -4.61 3.82 9.83
N ILE A 750 -4.44 2.87 10.76
CA ILE A 750 -4.56 1.42 10.48
C ILE A 750 -6.02 1.06 10.23
N ALA A 751 -6.93 1.54 11.08
CA ALA A 751 -8.37 1.31 10.93
C ALA A 751 -8.90 1.89 9.60
N GLN A 752 -8.53 3.13 9.27
CA GLN A 752 -8.90 3.77 8.01
C GLN A 752 -8.29 3.06 6.80
N PHE A 753 -7.02 2.62 6.87
CA PHE A 753 -6.41 1.80 5.82
C PHE A 753 -7.24 0.53 5.58
N GLY A 754 -7.59 -0.20 6.64
CA GLY A 754 -8.43 -1.38 6.59
C GLY A 754 -9.80 -1.14 5.97
N ALA A 755 -10.50 -0.11 6.45
CA ALA A 755 -11.81 0.29 5.97
C ALA A 755 -11.79 0.60 4.46
N LEU A 756 -10.85 1.46 4.06
CA LEU A 756 -10.75 1.93 2.68
C LEU A 756 -10.33 0.79 1.76
N ALA A 757 -9.33 -0.01 2.15
CA ALA A 757 -8.92 -1.19 1.39
C ALA A 757 -10.07 -2.18 1.22
N ALA A 758 -10.85 -2.46 2.29
CA ALA A 758 -12.02 -3.33 2.22
C ALA A 758 -13.07 -2.82 1.22
N VAL A 759 -13.42 -1.54 1.28
CA VAL A 759 -14.35 -0.90 0.33
C VAL A 759 -13.78 -0.93 -1.09
N THR A 760 -12.48 -0.69 -1.28
CA THR A 760 -11.84 -0.77 -2.59
C THR A 760 -11.89 -2.20 -3.15
N MET A 761 -11.76 -3.24 -2.33
CA MET A 761 -11.94 -4.63 -2.79
C MET A 761 -13.38 -4.90 -3.24
N LEU A 762 -14.38 -4.37 -2.55
CA LEU A 762 -15.78 -4.48 -2.98
C LEU A 762 -16.03 -3.75 -4.30
N PHE A 763 -15.49 -2.54 -4.47
CA PHE A 763 -15.51 -1.84 -5.75
C PHE A 763 -14.76 -2.61 -6.84
N SER A 764 -13.64 -3.24 -6.51
CA SER A 764 -12.87 -4.07 -7.44
C SER A 764 -13.69 -5.25 -7.95
N ILE A 765 -14.45 -5.96 -7.10
CA ILE A 765 -15.38 -7.02 -7.54
C ILE A 765 -16.39 -6.45 -8.55
N PHE A 766 -17.02 -5.32 -8.21
CA PHE A 766 -18.01 -4.68 -9.07
C PHE A 766 -17.41 -4.29 -10.43
N THR A 767 -16.27 -3.61 -10.43
CA THR A 767 -15.60 -3.19 -11.65
C THR A 767 -15.09 -4.38 -12.46
N ASN A 768 -14.55 -5.42 -11.80
CA ASN A 768 -14.04 -6.62 -12.46
C ASN A 768 -15.16 -7.40 -13.17
N LEU A 769 -16.34 -7.51 -12.57
CA LEU A 769 -17.45 -8.26 -13.17
C LEU A 769 -18.31 -7.44 -14.11
N LEU A 770 -18.37 -6.11 -13.96
CA LEU A 770 -19.20 -5.26 -14.80
C LEU A 770 -18.42 -4.62 -15.95
N ILE A 771 -17.32 -3.92 -15.65
CA ILE A 771 -16.60 -3.09 -16.63
C ILE A 771 -15.68 -3.96 -17.48
N THR A 772 -14.97 -4.91 -16.86
CA THR A 772 -13.99 -5.74 -17.57
C THR A 772 -14.61 -6.54 -18.74
N PRO A 773 -15.78 -7.22 -18.62
CA PRO A 773 -16.37 -7.94 -19.74
C PRO A 773 -16.83 -7.04 -20.89
N LEU A 774 -17.34 -5.84 -20.59
CA LEU A 774 -17.72 -4.84 -21.60
C LEU A 774 -16.52 -4.37 -22.41
N VAL A 775 -15.38 -4.32 -21.74
CA VAL A 775 -14.11 -3.91 -22.29
C VAL A 775 -13.46 -5.02 -23.11
N MET A 776 -13.51 -6.28 -22.64
CA MET A 776 -12.96 -7.45 -23.34
C MET A 776 -13.63 -7.71 -24.70
N SER A 777 -14.95 -7.53 -24.82
CA SER A 777 -15.68 -7.79 -26.08
C SER A 777 -15.23 -6.92 -27.26
N ARG A 778 -14.50 -5.83 -27.00
CA ARG A 778 -14.02 -4.88 -28.00
C ARG A 778 -12.61 -5.19 -28.50
N ILE A 779 -11.90 -6.14 -27.89
CA ILE A 779 -10.51 -6.43 -28.21
C ILE A 779 -10.21 -7.93 -28.24
N ARG A 780 -9.33 -8.32 -29.18
CA ARG A 780 -8.70 -9.63 -29.15
C ARG A 780 -7.40 -9.54 -28.36
N LEU A 781 -7.34 -10.27 -27.25
CA LEU A 781 -6.14 -10.41 -26.43
C LEU A 781 -5.42 -11.71 -26.80
N VAL A 782 -4.10 -11.64 -26.82
CA VAL A 782 -3.27 -12.82 -27.06
C VAL A 782 -2.09 -12.83 -26.09
N GLY A 783 -2.06 -13.82 -25.22
CA GLY A 783 -1.05 -13.95 -24.17
C GLY A 783 0.37 -14.20 -24.71
N LEU A 784 1.37 -13.55 -24.12
CA LEU A 784 2.79 -13.75 -24.40
C LEU A 784 3.25 -15.17 -24.01
N TYR A 785 2.73 -15.71 -22.92
CA TYR A 785 3.06 -17.07 -22.50
C TYR A 785 2.58 -18.12 -23.53
N GLU A 786 1.46 -17.85 -24.19
CA GLU A 786 0.95 -18.69 -25.27
C GLU A 786 1.87 -18.68 -26.48
N ILE A 787 2.39 -17.50 -26.81
CA ILE A 787 3.39 -17.31 -27.88
C ILE A 787 4.68 -18.08 -27.57
N LEU A 788 5.15 -18.00 -26.34
CA LEU A 788 6.39 -18.64 -25.91
C LEU A 788 6.25 -20.16 -25.86
N ALA A 789 5.10 -20.69 -25.43
CA ALA A 789 4.83 -22.13 -25.40
C ALA A 789 4.91 -22.77 -26.82
N MET A 790 4.48 -22.04 -27.85
CA MET A 790 4.51 -22.52 -29.25
C MET A 790 5.88 -22.40 -29.93
N SER A 791 6.83 -21.66 -29.33
CA SER A 791 8.15 -21.41 -29.92
C SER A 791 9.07 -22.63 -30.02
N LYS A 792 8.71 -23.78 -29.42
CA LYS A 792 9.50 -25.02 -29.50
C LYS A 792 9.20 -25.90 -30.72
N GLN A 793 8.09 -25.68 -31.43
CA GLN A 793 7.79 -26.35 -32.72
C GLN A 793 8.28 -25.54 -33.94
N ARG A 794 9.13 -24.54 -33.68
CA ARG A 794 9.54 -23.47 -34.60
C ARG A 794 10.33 -23.93 -35.83
N ALA A 795 11.13 -25.00 -35.72
CA ALA A 795 11.93 -25.49 -36.83
C ALA A 795 11.07 -25.99 -38.01
N ALA A 796 9.92 -26.62 -37.74
CA ALA A 796 8.99 -27.08 -38.79
C ALA A 796 8.17 -25.92 -39.39
N LEU A 797 7.89 -24.88 -38.60
CA LEU A 797 7.03 -23.77 -38.99
C LEU A 797 7.79 -22.68 -39.76
N GLU A 798 9.07 -22.43 -39.45
CA GLU A 798 9.89 -21.42 -40.16
C GLU A 798 10.14 -21.75 -41.64
N HIS A 799 10.08 -23.04 -42.01
CA HIS A 799 10.23 -23.50 -43.38
C HIS A 799 8.91 -23.62 -44.16
N SER A 800 7.78 -23.30 -43.52
CA SER A 800 6.48 -23.38 -44.20
C SER A 800 6.37 -22.32 -45.30
N PRO A 801 5.91 -22.69 -46.52
CA PRO A 801 5.61 -21.74 -47.58
C PRO A 801 4.60 -20.66 -47.15
N LEU A 802 3.72 -20.98 -46.18
CA LEU A 802 2.72 -20.05 -45.66
C LEU A 802 3.33 -18.82 -44.99
N PHE A 803 4.54 -18.97 -44.46
CA PHE A 803 5.23 -17.97 -43.65
C PHE A 803 6.44 -17.35 -44.34
N HIS A 804 6.61 -17.61 -45.63
CA HIS A 804 7.70 -17.03 -46.41
C HIS A 804 7.73 -15.50 -46.33
N GLY A 805 8.91 -14.92 -46.07
CA GLY A 805 9.09 -13.46 -45.93
C GLY A 805 8.41 -12.82 -44.70
N MET A 806 7.87 -13.63 -43.78
CA MET A 806 7.29 -13.15 -42.52
C MET A 806 8.36 -13.17 -41.41
N ASN A 807 8.42 -12.11 -40.60
CA ASN A 807 9.31 -12.11 -39.43
C ASN A 807 8.72 -12.97 -38.30
N GLY A 808 9.54 -13.36 -37.32
CA GLY A 808 9.07 -14.23 -36.24
C GLY A 808 7.86 -13.68 -35.46
N TYR A 809 7.69 -12.35 -35.36
CA TYR A 809 6.50 -11.76 -34.75
C TYR A 809 5.24 -11.97 -35.60
N GLN A 810 5.34 -11.77 -36.91
CA GLN A 810 4.26 -11.98 -37.88
C GLN A 810 3.82 -13.45 -37.90
N ILE A 811 4.76 -14.39 -37.95
CA ILE A 811 4.47 -15.84 -37.90
C ILE A 811 3.72 -16.19 -36.63
N ARG A 812 4.20 -15.72 -35.47
CA ARG A 812 3.55 -15.96 -34.18
C ARG A 812 2.13 -15.42 -34.15
N LYS A 813 1.91 -14.17 -34.57
CA LYS A 813 0.56 -13.58 -34.66
C LYS A 813 -0.36 -14.38 -35.58
N THR A 814 0.14 -14.86 -36.72
CA THR A 814 -0.66 -15.69 -37.64
C THR A 814 -1.02 -17.05 -37.04
N ILE A 815 -0.10 -17.67 -36.31
CA ILE A 815 -0.39 -18.92 -35.60
C ILE A 815 -1.44 -18.69 -34.50
N LEU A 816 -1.40 -17.55 -33.81
CA LEU A 816 -2.35 -17.24 -32.73
C LEU A 816 -3.75 -16.89 -33.22
N ILE A 817 -3.90 -16.52 -34.50
CA ILE A 817 -5.22 -16.34 -35.11
C ILE A 817 -5.83 -17.64 -35.62
N SER A 818 -5.04 -18.72 -35.67
CA SER A 818 -5.48 -20.05 -36.08
C SER A 818 -5.91 -20.91 -34.88
N GLU A 819 -6.64 -21.98 -35.17
CA GLU A 819 -7.11 -22.97 -34.21
C GLU A 819 -6.17 -24.16 -34.19
N LEU A 820 -5.61 -24.51 -33.03
CA LEU A 820 -4.83 -25.73 -32.88
C LEU A 820 -5.79 -26.92 -32.74
N HIS A 821 -5.76 -27.83 -33.70
CA HIS A 821 -6.46 -29.11 -33.64
C HIS A 821 -5.45 -30.24 -33.44
N GLU A 822 -5.65 -31.02 -32.39
CA GLU A 822 -4.92 -32.28 -32.19
C GLU A 822 -5.69 -33.44 -32.84
N HIS A 823 -4.95 -34.39 -33.39
CA HIS A 823 -5.51 -35.56 -34.06
C HIS A 823 -4.72 -36.81 -33.67
N GLY A 824 -5.37 -37.97 -33.78
CA GLY A 824 -4.80 -39.29 -33.58
C GLY A 824 -4.89 -40.13 -34.84
N ASP A 825 -4.48 -41.38 -34.74
CA ASP A 825 -4.38 -42.27 -35.89
C ASP A 825 -5.75 -42.53 -36.52
N GLY A 826 -5.87 -42.33 -37.84
CA GLY A 826 -7.10 -42.51 -38.60
C GLY A 826 -8.09 -41.34 -38.57
N ASP A 827 -7.85 -40.27 -37.80
CA ASP A 827 -8.73 -39.09 -37.76
C ASP A 827 -8.79 -38.41 -39.14
N LYS A 828 -10.01 -38.11 -39.63
CA LYS A 828 -10.24 -37.40 -40.89
C LYS A 828 -10.30 -35.90 -40.67
N LEU A 829 -9.35 -35.17 -41.24
CA LEU A 829 -9.25 -33.71 -41.11
C LEU A 829 -9.99 -32.98 -42.23
N ILE A 830 -10.04 -33.58 -43.42
CA ILE A 830 -10.83 -33.14 -44.57
C ILE A 830 -11.47 -34.38 -45.20
N GLU A 831 -12.76 -34.30 -45.51
CA GLU A 831 -13.47 -35.34 -46.25
C GLU A 831 -13.70 -34.91 -47.70
N GLN A 832 -13.37 -35.79 -48.65
CA GLN A 832 -13.58 -35.55 -50.08
C GLN A 832 -15.06 -35.29 -50.39
N GLY A 833 -15.35 -34.33 -51.27
CA GLY A 833 -16.71 -33.99 -51.67
C GLY A 833 -17.47 -33.04 -50.72
N THR A 834 -16.98 -32.85 -49.49
CA THR A 834 -17.54 -31.83 -48.59
C THR A 834 -17.20 -30.42 -49.09
N ILE A 835 -17.98 -29.41 -48.69
CA ILE A 835 -17.67 -28.00 -48.96
C ILE A 835 -17.19 -27.39 -47.64
N GLY A 836 -15.99 -26.82 -47.63
CA GLY A 836 -15.45 -26.16 -46.43
C GLY A 836 -14.52 -25.02 -46.79
N ARG A 837 -14.55 -23.95 -45.98
CA ARG A 837 -13.74 -22.73 -46.14
C ARG A 837 -12.59 -22.63 -45.13
N SER A 838 -11.94 -23.76 -44.86
CA SER A 838 -10.79 -23.82 -43.96
C SER A 838 -9.56 -24.35 -44.67
N MET A 839 -8.39 -23.87 -44.29
CA MET A 839 -7.09 -24.45 -44.65
C MET A 839 -6.35 -24.86 -43.39
N TYR A 840 -5.34 -25.70 -43.54
CA TYR A 840 -4.61 -26.30 -42.43
C TYR A 840 -3.11 -26.25 -42.69
N LEU A 841 -2.34 -26.06 -41.62
CA LEU A 841 -0.87 -26.18 -41.62
C LEU A 841 -0.49 -27.28 -40.63
N VAL A 842 0.33 -28.25 -41.07
CA VAL A 842 0.77 -29.34 -40.19
C VAL A 842 1.86 -28.85 -39.24
N VAL A 843 1.64 -29.00 -37.94
CA VAL A 843 2.61 -28.63 -36.89
C VAL A 843 3.45 -29.84 -36.48
N SER A 844 2.80 -31.00 -36.34
CA SER A 844 3.45 -32.25 -35.97
C SER A 844 2.63 -33.45 -36.46
N GLY A 845 3.28 -34.60 -36.68
CA GLY A 845 2.64 -35.80 -37.21
C GLY A 845 2.79 -35.94 -38.74
N LYS A 846 2.21 -37.01 -39.30
CA LYS A 846 2.15 -37.26 -40.75
C LYS A 846 0.70 -37.45 -41.16
N LEU A 847 0.36 -36.94 -42.34
CA LEU A 847 -0.98 -37.06 -42.92
C LEU A 847 -0.87 -37.68 -44.32
N GLU A 848 -1.90 -38.44 -44.70
CA GLU A 848 -2.05 -38.96 -46.07
C GLU A 848 -3.18 -38.23 -46.78
N VAL A 849 -2.89 -37.75 -47.99
CA VAL A 849 -3.88 -37.24 -48.92
C VAL A 849 -4.34 -38.38 -49.79
N VAL A 850 -5.63 -38.68 -49.71
CA VAL A 850 -6.25 -39.84 -50.32
C VAL A 850 -7.35 -39.37 -51.24
N ARG A 851 -7.35 -39.83 -52.49
CA ARG A 851 -8.44 -39.58 -53.43
C ARG A 851 -9.14 -40.88 -53.75
N ARG A 852 -10.47 -40.84 -53.69
CA ARG A 852 -11.34 -41.90 -54.18
C ARG A 852 -11.83 -41.54 -55.57
N ASP A 853 -11.48 -42.38 -56.54
CA ASP A 853 -12.01 -42.36 -57.89
C ASP A 853 -12.79 -43.68 -58.09
N GLY A 854 -14.10 -43.68 -57.83
CA GLY A 854 -14.91 -44.90 -57.78
C GLY A 854 -14.64 -45.74 -56.51
N ASP A 855 -14.47 -47.06 -56.65
CA ASP A 855 -14.15 -47.99 -55.55
C ASP A 855 -12.63 -48.07 -55.25
N ALA A 856 -11.78 -47.39 -56.03
CA ALA A 856 -10.33 -47.40 -55.84
C ALA A 856 -9.89 -46.21 -54.98
N GLU A 857 -9.21 -46.52 -53.87
CA GLU A 857 -8.59 -45.53 -52.99
C GLU A 857 -7.10 -45.39 -53.34
N ARG A 858 -6.66 -44.17 -53.70
CA ARG A 858 -5.25 -43.90 -54.05
C ARG A 858 -4.68 -42.82 -53.13
N VAL A 859 -3.55 -43.13 -52.49
CA VAL A 859 -2.74 -42.13 -51.79
C VAL A 859 -2.03 -41.27 -52.83
N ILE A 860 -2.34 -39.98 -52.86
CA ILE A 860 -1.77 -39.00 -53.80
C ILE A 860 -0.48 -38.40 -53.25
N ALA A 861 -0.46 -38.11 -51.95
CA ALA A 861 0.67 -37.47 -51.30
C ALA A 861 0.71 -37.78 -49.81
N THR A 862 1.91 -37.71 -49.23
CA THR A 862 2.11 -37.72 -47.78
C THR A 862 2.58 -36.33 -47.37
N ILE A 863 1.89 -35.74 -46.39
CA ILE A 863 2.10 -34.38 -45.90
C ILE A 863 2.72 -34.45 -44.51
N GLY A 864 3.76 -33.64 -44.27
CA GLY A 864 4.50 -33.59 -43.02
C GLY A 864 4.51 -32.20 -42.37
N PRO A 865 5.24 -32.04 -41.25
CA PRO A 865 5.33 -30.76 -40.55
C PRO A 865 5.83 -29.63 -41.45
N GLY A 866 5.13 -28.49 -41.47
CA GLY A 866 5.42 -27.32 -42.31
C GLY A 866 4.57 -27.23 -43.58
N ASP A 867 3.94 -28.33 -44.00
CA ASP A 867 3.12 -28.37 -45.21
C ASP A 867 1.69 -27.85 -44.98
N VAL A 868 1.12 -27.28 -46.04
CA VAL A 868 -0.21 -26.65 -46.05
C VAL A 868 -1.18 -27.48 -46.87
N PHE A 869 -2.45 -27.57 -46.46
CA PHE A 869 -3.50 -28.22 -47.25
C PHE A 869 -4.88 -27.56 -47.07
N GLY A 870 -5.80 -27.80 -48.01
CA GLY A 870 -7.14 -27.24 -47.98
C GLY A 870 -7.26 -25.78 -48.43
N GLU A 871 -6.17 -25.21 -48.96
CA GLU A 871 -6.07 -23.81 -49.39
C GLU A 871 -7.00 -23.45 -50.56
N ILE A 872 -7.31 -24.39 -51.46
CA ILE A 872 -8.28 -24.18 -52.56
C ILE A 872 -9.67 -23.86 -52.00
N GLY A 873 -10.15 -24.67 -51.05
CA GLY A 873 -11.45 -24.48 -50.40
C GLY A 873 -11.51 -23.22 -49.53
N PHE A 874 -10.36 -22.83 -48.96
CA PHE A 874 -10.21 -21.59 -48.19
C PHE A 874 -10.36 -20.32 -49.04
N VAL A 875 -9.74 -20.28 -50.23
CA VAL A 875 -9.84 -19.12 -51.14
C VAL A 875 -11.21 -19.04 -51.83
N ARG A 876 -11.75 -20.20 -52.25
CA ARG A 876 -13.06 -20.27 -52.90
C ARG A 876 -13.86 -21.45 -52.34
N PRO A 877 -15.12 -21.25 -51.92
CA PRO A 877 -15.99 -22.35 -51.48
C PRO A 877 -16.21 -23.31 -52.65
N THR A 878 -15.51 -24.44 -52.61
CA THR A 878 -15.49 -25.49 -53.62
C THR A 878 -15.50 -26.84 -52.92
N GLN A 879 -15.88 -27.90 -53.64
CA GLN A 879 -15.82 -29.26 -53.09
C GLN A 879 -14.37 -29.67 -52.84
N ARG A 880 -14.11 -30.30 -51.69
CA ARG A 880 -12.79 -30.82 -51.35
C ARG A 880 -12.39 -31.92 -52.34
N THR A 881 -11.23 -31.77 -52.96
CA THR A 881 -10.74 -32.62 -54.05
C THR A 881 -10.18 -33.96 -53.59
N ALA A 882 -9.83 -34.08 -52.31
CA ALA A 882 -9.28 -35.29 -51.70
C ALA A 882 -9.61 -35.34 -50.20
N GLU A 883 -9.61 -36.53 -49.63
CA GLU A 883 -9.68 -36.80 -48.19
C GLU A 883 -8.28 -36.66 -47.59
N VAL A 884 -8.17 -36.10 -46.38
CA VAL A 884 -6.90 -36.01 -45.64
C VAL A 884 -7.06 -36.70 -44.31
N ARG A 885 -6.32 -37.80 -44.12
CA ARG A 885 -6.37 -38.62 -42.89
C ARG A 885 -5.04 -38.60 -42.14
N ALA A 886 -5.12 -38.69 -40.83
CA ALA A 886 -3.95 -38.76 -39.97
C ALA A 886 -3.31 -40.15 -39.92
N VAL A 887 -1.98 -40.18 -39.96
CA VAL A 887 -1.15 -41.38 -39.74
C VAL A 887 -0.39 -41.18 -38.43
N GLY A 888 -0.99 -41.62 -37.33
CA GLY A 888 -0.52 -41.41 -35.97
C GLY A 888 -0.97 -40.08 -35.33
N ALA A 889 -0.56 -39.89 -34.07
CA ALA A 889 -0.86 -38.69 -33.31
C ALA A 889 -0.06 -37.47 -33.80
N GLY A 890 -0.73 -36.33 -33.91
CA GLY A 890 -0.16 -35.09 -34.39
C GLY A 890 -1.04 -33.89 -34.13
N SER A 891 -0.67 -32.75 -34.69
CA SER A 891 -1.42 -31.50 -34.55
C SER A 891 -1.31 -30.62 -35.80
N VAL A 892 -2.41 -29.93 -36.09
CA VAL A 892 -2.55 -29.00 -37.22
C VAL A 892 -3.08 -27.65 -36.75
N LEU A 893 -2.69 -26.58 -37.43
CA LEU A 893 -3.28 -25.26 -37.28
C LEU A 893 -4.35 -25.07 -38.35
N ARG A 894 -5.60 -24.93 -37.94
CA ARG A 894 -6.74 -24.64 -38.80
C ARG A 894 -6.93 -23.13 -38.93
N PHE A 895 -6.98 -22.67 -40.16
CA PHE A 895 -7.27 -21.30 -40.56
C PHE A 895 -8.65 -21.25 -41.20
N ASP A 896 -9.59 -20.61 -40.52
CA ASP A 896 -10.98 -20.46 -40.97
C ASP A 896 -11.18 -19.13 -41.70
N HIS A 897 -11.81 -19.15 -42.86
CA HIS A 897 -11.95 -17.98 -43.73
C HIS A 897 -12.70 -16.82 -43.06
N ASP A 898 -13.86 -17.10 -42.48
CA ASP A 898 -14.72 -16.06 -41.90
C ASP A 898 -14.07 -15.45 -40.64
N ARG A 899 -13.25 -16.24 -39.94
CA ARG A 899 -12.45 -15.80 -38.80
C ARG A 899 -11.30 -14.88 -39.24
N LEU A 900 -10.54 -15.30 -40.26
CA LEU A 900 -9.46 -14.52 -40.84
C LEU A 900 -9.94 -13.19 -41.44
N GLU A 901 -11.14 -13.17 -42.02
CA GLU A 901 -11.77 -11.95 -42.54
C GLU A 901 -12.13 -10.94 -41.43
N LYS A 902 -12.57 -11.40 -40.26
CA LYS A 902 -12.78 -10.52 -39.10
C LYS A 902 -11.47 -9.96 -38.54
N ASP A 903 -10.40 -10.77 -38.55
CA ASP A 903 -9.08 -10.37 -38.05
C ASP A 903 -8.32 -9.42 -39.01
N LEU A 904 -8.72 -9.36 -40.28
CA LEU A 904 -8.19 -8.45 -41.32
C LEU A 904 -8.24 -6.98 -40.90
N VAL A 905 -9.26 -6.58 -40.12
CA VAL A 905 -9.39 -5.22 -39.57
C VAL A 905 -8.28 -4.89 -38.56
N PHE A 906 -7.80 -5.88 -37.83
CA PHE A 906 -6.84 -5.69 -36.74
C PHE A 906 -5.38 -5.87 -37.19
N PHE A 907 -5.11 -6.67 -38.23
CA PHE A 907 -3.75 -7.00 -38.70
C PHE A 907 -3.57 -6.96 -40.23
N PRO A 908 -3.83 -5.82 -40.91
CA PRO A 908 -3.87 -5.75 -42.38
C PRO A 908 -2.55 -6.17 -43.06
N HIS A 909 -1.41 -5.79 -42.48
CA HIS A 909 -0.10 -6.14 -43.04
C HIS A 909 0.25 -7.63 -42.93
N ILE A 910 -0.21 -8.30 -41.86
CA ILE A 910 0.02 -9.74 -41.68
C ILE A 910 -0.86 -10.50 -42.68
N MET A 911 -2.11 -10.06 -42.85
CA MET A 911 -3.06 -10.66 -43.78
C MET A 911 -2.67 -10.47 -45.24
N ALA A 912 -2.13 -9.30 -45.60
CA ALA A 912 -1.61 -9.07 -46.95
C ALA A 912 -0.48 -10.06 -47.29
N LYS A 913 0.48 -10.26 -46.38
CA LYS A 913 1.55 -11.25 -46.56
C LYS A 913 1.02 -12.68 -46.60
N LEU A 914 0.07 -13.01 -45.72
CA LEU A 914 -0.53 -14.34 -45.68
C LEU A 914 -1.25 -14.65 -47.00
N ASN A 915 -2.07 -13.72 -47.50
CA ASN A 915 -2.76 -13.86 -48.79
C ASN A 915 -1.78 -13.94 -49.96
N PHE A 916 -0.69 -13.18 -49.93
CA PHE A 916 0.38 -13.28 -50.93
C PHE A 916 1.03 -14.67 -50.93
N ASN A 917 1.34 -15.21 -49.74
CA ASN A 917 1.92 -16.54 -49.60
C ASN A 917 0.94 -17.65 -50.01
N ILE A 918 -0.34 -17.54 -49.66
CA ILE A 918 -1.40 -18.46 -50.12
C ILE A 918 -1.50 -18.45 -51.65
N SER A 919 -1.45 -17.26 -52.26
CA SER A 919 -1.46 -17.11 -53.71
C SER A 919 -0.21 -17.73 -54.35
N GLY A 920 0.96 -17.60 -53.72
CA GLY A 920 2.20 -18.27 -54.13
C GLY A 920 2.09 -19.79 -54.08
N ILE A 921 1.54 -20.36 -53.00
CA ILE A 921 1.31 -21.81 -52.85
C ILE A 921 0.39 -22.33 -53.95
N LEU A 922 -0.72 -21.63 -54.19
CA LEU A 922 -1.66 -21.98 -55.26
C LEU A 922 -1.03 -21.89 -56.65
N GLY A 923 -0.22 -20.85 -56.89
CA GLY A 923 0.52 -20.68 -58.14
C GLY A 923 1.53 -21.79 -58.39
N GLN A 924 2.29 -22.19 -57.37
CA GLN A 924 3.23 -23.30 -57.45
C GLN A 924 2.53 -24.64 -57.75
N ARG A 925 1.43 -24.94 -57.04
CA ARG A 925 0.64 -26.16 -57.28
C ARG A 925 0.05 -26.21 -58.69
N LEU A 926 -0.36 -25.06 -59.22
CA LEU A 926 -0.85 -24.98 -60.60
C LEU A 926 0.27 -25.24 -61.60
N ALA A 927 1.47 -24.68 -61.39
CA ALA A 927 2.63 -24.91 -62.24
C ALA A 927 3.05 -26.40 -62.23
N GLU A 928 3.16 -27.01 -61.06
CA GLU A 928 3.46 -28.45 -60.90
C GLU A 928 2.41 -29.33 -61.59
N TRP A 929 1.13 -28.95 -61.53
CA TRP A 929 0.07 -29.67 -62.24
C TRP A 929 0.17 -29.54 -63.76
N VAL A 930 0.50 -28.35 -64.27
CA VAL A 930 0.68 -28.11 -65.72
C VAL A 930 1.91 -28.85 -66.24
N GLU A 931 3.02 -28.86 -65.51
CA GLU A 931 4.24 -29.60 -65.87
C GLU A 931 4.05 -31.12 -65.81
N ALA A 932 3.18 -31.61 -64.94
CA ALA A 932 2.83 -33.03 -64.85
C ALA A 932 1.89 -33.50 -65.97
N GLN A 933 1.36 -32.60 -66.81
CA GLN A 933 0.59 -32.99 -67.99
C GLN A 933 1.51 -33.39 -69.14
N PRO A 934 1.24 -34.51 -69.84
CA PRO A 934 1.98 -34.85 -71.04
C PRO A 934 1.84 -33.73 -72.09
N PRO A 935 2.90 -33.40 -72.85
CA PRO A 935 2.85 -32.33 -73.82
C PRO A 935 1.70 -32.59 -74.81
N VAL A 936 0.80 -31.61 -74.94
CA VAL A 936 -0.25 -31.64 -75.94
C VAL A 936 0.43 -31.61 -77.31
N ALA A 937 0.32 -32.70 -78.07
CA ALA A 937 0.84 -32.78 -79.43
C ALA A 937 0.22 -31.63 -80.26
N PRO A 938 1.02 -30.83 -80.98
CA PRO A 938 0.46 -29.83 -81.87
C PRO A 938 -0.28 -30.54 -83.00
N ASN A 939 -1.58 -30.23 -83.14
CA ASN A 939 -2.38 -30.61 -84.31
C ASN A 939 -1.97 -29.81 -85.54
#